data_AF-A0A9W7DKN7-F1
#
_entry.id   AF-A0A9W7DKN7-F1
#
_cell.length_a   1.000
_cell.length_b   1.000
_cell.length_c   1.000
_cell.angle_alpha   90.00
_cell.angle_beta   90.00
_cell.angle_gamma   90.00
#
_symmetry.space_group_name_H-M   'P 1'
#
loop_
_entity.id
_entity.type
_entity.pdbx_description
1 polymer ?
#
loop_
_entity_poly.entity_id
_entity_poly.type
_entity_poly.pdbx_seq_one_letter_code
_entity_poly.pdbx_strand_id
1 'polypeptide(L)'
;MLFTIKLKDSFIIESSYNISGESDTSPGSVELKLLLNNSFCLLSFRSSLVMFDATATTAERWEDLINLKDGIRIYGTTILSENSLSISTDSGILVLEVNSKGHLSSPLEFVKSHIEQYLEYAISSSPFEFVLSHSNIQILKSDVESSVHSIINELLHNSSPNLKNCSIIGVNIKKRYEQLKLLSNLVARDLDVNADIKFFLVTSLEKLRIGFTLFNFLDKDQNIAKEFHIDGKKDYGILLLSDLNDLLFPKIEKYTKEAVDVGSAGGLLALAEFVSSVVAEPYIQIESDLRRESLAIDYSPDIDTLPSFFNSVGFLDVVNKIVKRLTENYGTVLRGSEGHDTHLKKRVEDVLLKLTLFLYYVASDILNFISVHRLRNVHAYSSSGKKFEQLFSQNRESWIKIFIGASSQDIIVGISDRFQDFDSLSELLESERIIEESQSQQELVFESRAGPKFDFYFNKYGYPFAEALFTYYVKSHKINVLLTKFKAYPEFLEKFLGQKPEYAKIGWISDIDGGNYIGASKRLLNYASCAASNESEIIESKKLHLNIAKLGLLVASSTSQSSANVETLQENIDSNLALIQYQKKLEEVLKLESLVRKTNEGDDEIRPVSYIIDDKMNNLESQVLASSKKLKNQKQLSLLEIVNLATLVDIGEKFVDVFCDMLILVSSLKSITSHVLVKSVSLNKELDIIENLVWKRLLLQLALNEKKMKQQDHSIPDPRKINLYEIERKLKDTGIKLKLAKLHISEQELSSLGIDSRELCNEYISENTLLEQANSGIIAFN
;
A
#
# COMPACT_ATOMS: atom_id res chain seq x y z
N MET A 1 46.75 31.28 19.08
CA MET A 1 47.07 32.63 18.53
C MET A 1 47.10 33.62 19.70
N LEU A 2 47.90 34.69 19.65
CA LEU A 2 48.49 35.44 20.78
C LEU A 2 47.57 36.27 21.70
N PHE A 3 47.96 36.37 22.99
CA PHE A 3 47.84 37.56 23.85
C PHE A 3 49.23 38.17 24.08
N THR A 4 49.34 39.50 24.13
CA THR A 4 50.54 40.19 24.63
C THR A 4 50.14 40.99 25.88
N ILE A 5 50.54 40.54 27.07
CA ILE A 5 50.27 41.24 28.33
C ILE A 5 51.50 42.11 28.66
N LYS A 6 51.32 43.43 28.62
CA LYS A 6 52.35 44.39 29.05
C LYS A 6 51.92 45.02 30.37
N LEU A 7 52.58 44.64 31.47
CA LEU A 7 52.30 45.14 32.81
C LEU A 7 52.89 46.56 32.99
N LYS A 8 52.04 47.57 33.17
CA LYS A 8 52.41 48.88 33.73
C LYS A 8 51.16 49.57 34.29
N ASP A 9 51.02 49.66 35.62
CA ASP A 9 50.06 50.39 36.49
C ASP A 9 48.58 50.57 36.08
N SER A 10 48.15 50.07 34.92
CA SER A 10 46.81 50.01 34.36
C SER A 10 46.86 48.99 33.20
N PHE A 11 46.06 47.93 33.25
CA PHE A 11 46.09 46.87 32.24
C PHE A 11 45.47 47.36 30.91
N ILE A 12 46.24 47.34 29.82
CA ILE A 12 45.71 47.43 28.46
C ILE A 12 45.97 46.07 27.80
N ILE A 13 44.88 45.40 27.40
CA ILE A 13 44.92 44.14 26.66
C ILE A 13 44.72 44.49 25.18
N GLU A 14 45.78 44.41 24.38
CA GLU A 14 45.64 44.44 22.92
C GLU A 14 45.37 43.02 22.42
N SER A 15 44.17 42.83 21.83
CA SER A 15 43.67 41.57 21.29
C SER A 15 43.32 41.76 19.81
N SER A 16 43.50 40.71 19.01
CA SER A 16 43.02 40.61 17.62
C SER A 16 41.48 40.65 17.51
N TYR A 17 40.78 40.57 18.64
CA TYR A 17 39.32 40.75 18.76
C TYR A 17 39.00 42.03 19.53
N ASN A 18 37.94 42.73 19.14
CA ASN A 18 37.36 43.86 19.88
C ASN A 18 36.78 43.36 21.21
N ILE A 19 37.61 43.30 22.27
CA ILE A 19 37.13 43.11 23.64
C ILE A 19 36.73 44.50 24.15
N SER A 20 35.42 44.79 24.16
CA SER A 20 34.89 45.93 24.90
C SER A 20 34.55 45.47 26.31
N GLY A 21 35.32 45.96 27.29
CA GLY A 21 34.98 45.85 28.70
C GLY A 21 34.63 47.24 29.21
N GLU A 22 33.36 47.48 29.55
CA GLU A 22 32.99 48.62 30.37
C GLU A 22 33.40 48.32 31.81
N SER A 23 34.33 49.12 32.35
CA SER A 23 34.67 49.09 33.77
C SER A 23 33.57 49.79 34.56
N ASP A 24 32.52 49.06 34.93
CA ASP A 24 31.54 49.59 35.86
C ASP A 24 32.06 49.43 37.29
N THR A 25 32.22 50.56 38.00
CA THR A 25 32.88 50.64 39.32
C THR A 25 31.92 50.33 40.47
N SER A 26 31.08 49.31 40.28
CA SER A 26 30.25 48.74 41.35
C SER A 26 30.96 47.51 41.99
N PRO A 27 30.72 47.20 43.27
CA PRO A 27 31.41 46.14 44.02
C PRO A 27 30.93 44.71 43.64
N GLY A 28 30.71 44.48 42.35
CA GLY A 28 30.53 43.18 41.70
C GLY A 28 31.45 43.02 40.49
N SER A 29 32.58 43.75 40.47
CA SER A 29 33.52 43.79 39.37
C SER A 29 34.11 42.40 39.09
N VAL A 30 34.04 42.01 37.82
CA VAL A 30 34.57 40.79 37.24
C VAL A 30 36.06 40.62 37.58
N GLU A 31 36.38 39.74 38.53
CA GLU A 31 37.77 39.42 38.87
C GLU A 31 38.34 38.41 37.86
N LEU A 32 39.12 38.91 36.92
CA LEU A 32 40.03 38.08 36.11
C LEU A 32 41.22 37.69 36.99
N LYS A 33 41.37 36.41 37.34
CA LYS A 33 42.54 35.92 38.08
C LYS A 33 43.45 35.10 37.17
N LEU A 34 44.68 35.58 37.00
CA LEU A 34 45.77 34.88 36.32
C LEU A 34 46.62 34.14 37.36
N LEU A 35 46.81 32.83 37.16
CA LEU A 35 47.67 32.02 38.00
C LEU A 35 48.75 31.38 37.11
N LEU A 36 50.02 31.60 37.47
CA LEU A 36 51.19 31.14 36.72
C LEU A 36 51.88 30.01 37.48
N ASN A 37 52.05 28.86 36.81
CA ASN A 37 52.92 27.76 37.24
C ASN A 37 54.06 27.59 36.23
N ASN A 38 55.14 26.93 36.61
CA ASN A 38 56.25 26.59 35.71
C ASN A 38 55.83 25.71 34.53
N SER A 39 54.65 25.07 34.60
CA SER A 39 54.16 24.12 33.60
C SER A 39 52.99 24.66 32.76
N PHE A 40 52.15 25.54 33.31
CA PHE A 40 50.94 26.04 32.66
C PHE A 40 50.48 27.38 33.27
N CYS A 41 49.69 28.12 32.51
CA CYS A 41 48.99 29.32 32.95
C CYS A 41 47.49 29.03 33.06
N LEU A 42 46.84 29.63 34.05
CA LEU A 42 45.41 29.54 34.27
C LEU A 42 44.80 30.94 34.27
N LEU A 43 43.76 31.14 33.47
CA LEU A 43 42.87 32.28 33.54
C LEU A 43 41.52 31.82 34.08
N SER A 44 41.07 32.41 35.18
CA SER A 44 39.72 32.17 35.71
C SER A 44 38.85 33.41 35.52
N PHE A 45 37.61 33.18 35.09
CA PHE A 45 36.60 34.20 34.85
C PHE A 45 35.23 33.68 35.27
N ARG A 46 34.65 34.24 36.34
CA ARG A 46 33.33 33.85 36.89
C ARG A 46 33.18 32.34 37.16
N SER A 47 32.74 31.59 36.15
CA SER A 47 32.49 30.13 36.14
C SER A 47 33.31 29.37 35.09
N SER A 48 34.18 30.04 34.33
CA SER A 48 35.02 29.45 33.29
C SER A 48 36.50 29.53 33.64
N LEU A 49 37.26 28.53 33.20
CA LEU A 49 38.69 28.39 33.39
C LEU A 49 39.34 28.09 32.04
N VAL A 50 40.36 28.86 31.68
CA VAL A 50 41.19 28.63 30.49
C VAL A 50 42.59 28.24 30.94
N MET A 51 43.05 27.07 30.53
CA MET A 51 44.39 26.57 30.80
C MET A 51 45.22 26.62 29.52
N PHE A 52 46.46 27.09 29.60
CA PHE A 52 47.37 27.11 28.44
C PHE A 52 48.82 26.87 28.83
N ASP A 53 49.62 26.34 27.90
CA ASP A 53 51.02 26.04 28.15
C ASP A 53 51.85 27.31 28.43
N ALA A 54 52.59 27.31 29.54
CA ALA A 54 53.49 28.40 29.92
C ALA A 54 54.88 28.31 29.26
N THR A 55 55.26 27.12 28.80
CA THR A 55 56.64 26.74 28.43
C THR A 55 56.85 26.43 26.96
N ALA A 56 55.79 26.08 26.22
CA ALA A 56 55.90 25.66 24.83
C ALA A 56 56.19 26.83 23.86
N THR A 57 56.97 26.52 22.81
CA THR A 57 57.16 27.41 21.66
C THR A 57 55.82 27.63 20.94
N THR A 58 55.65 28.72 20.20
CA THR A 58 54.35 29.09 19.59
C THR A 58 53.73 28.01 18.69
N ALA A 59 54.52 27.02 18.23
CA ALA A 59 54.06 25.89 17.43
C ALA A 59 53.50 24.70 18.25
N GLU A 60 53.75 24.63 19.55
CA GLU A 60 53.41 23.47 20.41
C GLU A 60 52.50 23.85 21.59
N ARG A 61 52.02 25.10 21.65
CA ARG A 61 51.15 25.56 22.74
C ARG A 61 49.78 24.91 22.66
N TRP A 62 49.38 24.23 23.74
CA TRP A 62 48.03 23.74 23.93
C TRP A 62 47.21 24.74 24.76
N GLU A 63 45.90 24.75 24.52
CA GLU A 63 44.91 25.48 25.29
C GLU A 63 43.71 24.55 25.58
N ASP A 64 43.14 24.65 26.77
CA ASP A 64 41.96 23.90 27.18
C ASP A 64 40.97 24.80 27.93
N LEU A 65 39.69 24.51 27.77
CA LEU A 65 38.57 25.29 28.31
C LEU A 65 37.71 24.41 29.21
N ILE A 66 37.59 24.82 30.48
CA ILE A 66 36.76 24.15 31.48
C ILE A 66 35.67 25.12 31.93
N ASN A 67 34.42 24.75 31.71
CA ASN A 67 33.26 25.50 32.23
C ASN A 67 32.66 24.79 33.44
N LEU A 68 32.18 25.57 34.41
CA LEU A 68 31.41 25.09 35.56
C LEU A 68 29.94 25.41 35.34
N LYS A 69 29.06 24.55 35.88
CA LYS A 69 27.59 24.72 35.79
C LYS A 69 27.13 26.08 36.31
N ASP A 70 26.04 26.57 35.72
CA ASP A 70 25.32 27.75 36.17
C ASP A 70 25.04 27.72 37.68
N GLY A 71 25.50 28.75 38.38
CA GLY A 71 25.38 28.88 39.83
C GLY A 71 26.61 28.50 40.65
N ILE A 72 27.66 27.94 40.03
CA ILE A 72 28.95 27.68 40.68
C ILE A 72 29.91 28.84 40.38
N ARG A 73 30.19 29.67 41.39
CA ARG A 73 31.18 30.76 41.28
C ARG A 73 32.53 30.31 41.80
N ILE A 74 33.58 30.81 41.15
CA ILE A 74 34.97 30.60 41.57
C ILE A 74 35.39 31.73 42.51
N TYR A 75 35.73 31.40 43.75
CA TYR A 75 36.22 32.35 44.74
C TYR A 75 37.75 32.47 44.73
N GLY A 76 38.46 31.38 44.47
CA GLY A 76 39.91 31.36 44.48
C GLY A 76 40.49 30.12 43.85
N THR A 77 41.72 30.24 43.35
CA THR A 77 42.49 29.17 42.75
C THR A 77 43.85 29.09 43.46
N THR A 78 44.34 27.88 43.76
CA THR A 78 45.62 27.68 44.47
C THR A 78 46.31 26.44 43.93
N ILE A 79 47.60 26.56 43.59
CA ILE A 79 48.43 25.41 43.18
C ILE A 79 48.71 24.56 44.42
N LEU A 80 48.36 23.28 44.36
CA LEU A 80 48.66 22.31 45.41
C LEU A 80 49.99 21.58 45.13
N SER A 81 50.29 21.27 43.86
CA SER A 81 51.54 20.65 43.41
C SER A 81 51.86 21.03 41.96
N GLU A 82 53.01 20.60 41.42
CA GLU A 82 53.39 20.89 40.02
C GLU A 82 52.30 20.55 39.00
N ASN A 83 51.46 19.55 39.30
CA ASN A 83 50.41 19.04 38.42
C ASN A 83 48.99 19.10 39.03
N SER A 84 48.78 19.77 40.18
CA SER A 84 47.45 19.84 40.80
C SER A 84 47.06 21.24 41.25
N LEU A 85 45.79 21.57 41.02
CA LEU A 85 45.18 22.85 41.34
C LEU A 85 43.93 22.62 42.20
N SER A 86 43.79 23.42 43.26
CA SER A 86 42.53 23.55 43.99
C SER A 86 41.76 24.80 43.55
N ILE A 87 40.46 24.65 43.38
CA ILE A 87 39.52 25.73 43.04
C ILE A 87 38.47 25.77 44.15
N SER A 88 38.39 26.88 44.85
CA SER A 88 37.36 27.13 45.86
C SER A 88 36.10 27.65 45.19
N THR A 89 34.99 26.94 45.37
CA THR A 89 33.69 27.26 44.74
C THR A 89 32.55 27.29 45.76
N ASP A 90 31.38 27.75 45.33
CA ASP A 90 30.12 27.66 46.10
C ASP A 90 29.78 26.25 46.56
N SER A 91 30.20 25.25 45.78
CA SER A 91 29.89 23.83 45.99
C SER A 91 31.00 23.07 46.71
N GLY A 92 32.04 23.77 47.20
CA GLY A 92 33.20 23.18 47.87
C GLY A 92 34.52 23.38 47.12
N ILE A 93 35.54 22.59 47.47
CA ILE A 93 36.86 22.65 46.86
C ILE A 93 36.95 21.60 45.75
N LEU A 94 37.15 22.05 44.51
CA LEU A 94 37.45 21.18 43.37
C LEU A 94 38.95 21.01 43.24
N VAL A 95 39.43 19.80 43.01
CA VAL A 95 40.84 19.53 42.72
C VAL A 95 40.94 19.08 41.27
N LEU A 96 41.70 19.83 40.47
CA LEU A 96 42.07 19.47 39.10
C LEU A 96 43.47 18.89 39.11
N GLU A 97 43.63 17.72 38.51
CA GLU A 97 44.93 17.07 38.31
C GLU A 97 45.26 17.00 36.82
N VAL A 98 46.46 17.48 36.46
CA VAL A 98 46.98 17.44 35.09
C VAL A 98 47.83 16.18 34.94
N ASN A 99 47.26 15.16 34.31
CA ASN A 99 47.88 13.84 34.17
C ASN A 99 49.01 13.81 33.12
N SER A 100 48.93 14.65 32.09
CA SER A 100 49.93 14.73 31.02
C SER A 100 50.00 16.14 30.43
N LYS A 101 51.12 16.47 29.76
CA LYS A 101 51.22 17.71 28.98
C LYS A 101 50.28 17.61 27.77
N GLY A 102 49.51 18.67 27.52
CA GLY A 102 48.67 18.79 26.33
C GLY A 102 49.49 18.91 25.04
N HIS A 103 48.82 18.80 23.91
CA HIS A 103 49.39 19.04 22.57
C HIS A 103 48.50 20.03 21.82
N LEU A 104 49.05 20.73 20.83
CA LEU A 104 48.26 21.58 19.96
C LEU A 104 47.24 20.72 19.21
N SER A 105 45.97 20.84 19.57
CA SER A 105 44.87 20.12 18.94
C SER A 105 44.30 20.92 17.78
N SER A 106 44.01 20.25 16.67
CA SER A 106 43.11 20.80 15.65
C SER A 106 41.71 21.04 16.24
N PRO A 107 40.88 21.94 15.66
CA PRO A 107 39.50 22.14 16.10
C PRO A 107 38.70 20.83 16.18
N LEU A 108 38.91 19.92 15.24
CA LEU A 108 38.34 18.57 15.24
C LEU A 108 38.77 17.76 16.48
N GLU A 109 40.07 17.69 16.76
CA GLU A 109 40.60 16.94 17.92
C GLU A 109 40.13 17.53 19.24
N PHE A 110 40.03 18.86 19.31
CA PHE A 110 39.47 19.56 20.46
C PHE A 110 38.01 19.16 20.71
N VAL A 111 37.15 19.28 19.68
CA VAL A 111 35.73 18.92 19.79
C VAL A 111 35.55 17.46 20.16
N LYS A 112 36.30 16.56 19.52
CA LYS A 112 36.29 15.14 19.83
C LYS A 112 36.69 14.87 21.29
N SER A 113 37.81 15.44 21.74
CA SER A 113 38.29 15.27 23.12
C SER A 113 37.27 15.81 24.13
N HIS A 114 36.64 16.96 23.83
CA HIS A 114 35.63 17.55 24.70
C HIS A 114 34.38 16.66 24.84
N ILE A 115 33.92 16.05 23.73
CA ILE A 115 32.82 15.08 23.77
C ILE A 115 33.24 13.82 24.56
N GLU A 116 34.46 13.31 24.37
CA GLU A 116 34.97 12.16 25.13
C GLU A 116 35.03 12.43 26.64
N GLN A 117 35.46 13.63 27.04
CA GLN A 117 35.45 14.06 28.43
C GLN A 117 34.02 14.11 29.00
N TYR A 118 33.04 14.60 28.23
CA TYR A 118 31.63 14.52 28.62
C TYR A 118 31.20 13.06 28.82
N LEU A 119 31.52 12.16 27.91
CA LEU A 119 31.13 10.75 28.01
C LEU A 119 31.76 10.02 29.22
N GLU A 120 32.86 10.53 29.76
CA GLU A 120 33.54 9.95 30.92
C GLU A 120 33.14 10.59 32.25
N TYR A 121 32.94 11.91 32.26
CA TYR A 121 32.79 12.70 33.50
C TYR A 121 31.43 13.37 33.68
N ALA A 122 30.51 13.24 32.73
CA ALA A 122 29.15 13.77 32.84
C ALA A 122 28.28 12.94 33.79
N ILE A 123 28.54 13.07 35.09
CA ILE A 123 27.66 12.58 36.16
C ILE A 123 26.75 13.74 36.57
N SER A 124 25.51 13.46 36.99
CA SER A 124 24.56 14.49 37.45
C SER A 124 25.13 15.38 38.57
N SER A 125 26.01 14.83 39.41
CA SER A 125 26.74 15.52 40.48
C SER A 125 28.01 16.24 40.05
N SER A 126 28.41 16.14 38.76
CA SER A 126 29.62 16.80 38.27
C SER A 126 29.44 18.33 38.30
N PRO A 127 30.43 19.10 38.79
CA PRO A 127 30.40 20.56 38.79
C PRO A 127 30.70 21.13 37.39
N PHE A 128 31.19 20.31 36.46
CA PHE A 128 31.61 20.72 35.14
C PHE A 128 30.45 20.76 34.14
N GLU A 129 30.54 21.71 33.22
CA GLU A 129 29.66 21.88 32.09
C GLU A 129 30.47 21.68 30.81
N PHE A 130 30.08 20.68 30.02
CA PHE A 130 30.74 20.31 28.76
C PHE A 130 29.92 20.73 27.53
N VAL A 131 29.07 21.76 27.70
CA VAL A 131 28.16 22.24 26.66
C VAL A 131 28.94 23.17 25.72
N LEU A 132 29.13 22.73 24.48
CA LEU A 132 29.90 23.46 23.47
C LEU A 132 29.23 24.79 23.05
N SER A 133 27.91 24.91 23.13
CA SER A 133 27.19 26.14 22.74
C SER A 133 27.46 27.33 23.66
N HIS A 134 27.95 27.10 24.88
CA HIS A 134 28.37 28.15 25.81
C HIS A 134 29.84 28.56 25.62
N SER A 135 30.59 27.84 24.79
CA SER A 135 31.94 28.24 24.42
C SER A 135 31.85 29.30 23.31
N ASN A 136 32.47 30.46 23.50
CA ASN A 136 32.58 31.51 22.47
C ASN A 136 33.53 31.11 21.30
N ILE A 137 33.75 29.81 21.09
CA ILE A 137 34.66 29.25 20.11
C ILE A 137 33.90 29.04 18.80
N GLN A 138 34.42 29.56 17.70
CA GLN A 138 33.87 29.30 16.37
C GLN A 138 34.19 27.86 15.94
N ILE A 139 33.32 26.93 16.30
CA ILE A 139 33.42 25.51 15.89
C ILE A 139 32.63 25.32 14.60
N LEU A 140 33.27 24.73 13.58
CA LEU A 140 32.58 24.40 12.34
C LEU A 140 31.65 23.19 12.55
N LYS A 141 30.47 23.22 11.95
CA LYS A 141 29.52 22.10 11.98
C LYS A 141 30.14 20.78 11.50
N SER A 142 30.97 20.84 10.46
CA SER A 142 31.69 19.69 9.91
C SER A 142 32.63 19.01 10.92
N ASP A 143 33.21 19.79 11.84
CA ASP A 143 34.11 19.28 12.87
C ASP A 143 33.33 18.56 13.96
N VAL A 144 32.16 19.09 14.34
CA VAL A 144 31.22 18.41 15.26
C VAL A 144 30.73 17.11 14.65
N GLU A 145 30.26 17.15 13.40
CA GLU A 145 29.76 15.99 12.66
C GLU A 145 30.83 14.89 12.54
N SER A 146 32.05 15.25 12.12
CA SER A 146 33.16 14.31 11.99
C SER A 146 33.60 13.73 13.35
N SER A 147 33.56 14.53 14.41
CA SER A 147 33.89 14.10 15.77
C SER A 147 32.87 13.10 16.29
N VAL A 148 31.57 13.40 16.18
CA VAL A 148 30.47 12.51 16.59
C VAL A 148 30.55 11.20 15.80
N HIS A 149 30.72 11.27 14.48
CA HIS A 149 30.85 10.08 13.64
C HIS A 149 32.09 9.23 14.00
N SER A 150 33.23 9.86 14.31
CA SER A 150 34.43 9.15 14.77
C SER A 150 34.18 8.43 16.09
N ILE A 151 33.56 9.09 17.07
CA ILE A 151 33.28 8.52 18.39
C ILE A 151 32.31 7.34 18.28
N ILE A 152 31.25 7.47 17.47
CA ILE A 152 30.31 6.36 17.24
C ILE A 152 31.05 5.14 16.68
N ASN A 153 31.90 5.34 15.66
CA ASN A 153 32.68 4.26 15.07
C ASN A 153 33.66 3.63 16.08
N GLU A 154 34.30 4.43 16.91
CA GLU A 154 35.24 3.92 17.91
C GLU A 154 34.58 3.09 19.00
N LEU A 155 33.40 3.52 19.46
CA LEU A 155 32.60 2.76 20.40
C LEU A 155 32.08 1.47 19.76
N LEU A 156 31.60 1.53 18.53
CA LEU A 156 31.07 0.35 17.83
C LEU A 156 32.14 -0.74 17.61
N HIS A 157 33.36 -0.35 17.22
CA HIS A 157 34.48 -1.27 16.93
C HIS A 157 35.43 -1.49 18.13
N ASN A 158 35.09 -0.99 19.32
CA ASN A 158 35.90 -1.09 20.54
C ASN A 158 37.35 -0.58 20.37
N SER A 159 37.54 0.48 19.57
CA SER A 159 38.85 1.11 19.34
C SER A 159 39.10 2.32 20.23
N SER A 160 38.09 2.76 21.00
CA SER A 160 38.22 3.88 21.94
C SER A 160 39.29 3.61 23.01
N PRO A 161 40.21 4.55 23.28
CA PRO A 161 41.31 4.35 24.22
C PRO A 161 40.84 4.03 25.64
N ASN A 162 39.74 4.64 26.09
CA ASN A 162 39.25 4.54 27.48
C ASN A 162 38.55 3.20 27.79
N LEU A 163 38.31 2.36 26.77
CA LEU A 163 37.66 1.05 26.91
C LEU A 163 38.57 -0.15 26.61
N LYS A 164 39.75 0.07 26.01
CA LYS A 164 40.71 -1.00 25.66
C LYS A 164 41.17 -1.85 26.84
N ASN A 165 41.10 -1.31 28.06
CA ASN A 165 41.55 -1.98 29.29
C ASN A 165 40.44 -2.78 30.00
N CYS A 166 39.20 -2.78 29.51
CA CYS A 166 38.12 -3.57 30.10
C CYS A 166 38.21 -5.04 29.64
N SER A 167 38.78 -5.92 30.47
CA SER A 167 38.94 -7.35 30.17
C SER A 167 37.63 -8.16 30.21
N ILE A 168 36.59 -7.64 30.88
CA ILE A 168 35.29 -8.30 31.02
C ILE A 168 34.36 -7.84 29.89
N ILE A 169 34.02 -8.76 28.99
CA ILE A 169 33.20 -8.51 27.78
C ILE A 169 31.85 -7.85 28.11
N GLY A 170 31.10 -8.40 29.06
CA GLY A 170 29.78 -7.87 29.44
C GLY A 170 29.83 -6.44 29.97
N VAL A 171 30.85 -6.11 30.76
CA VAL A 171 31.08 -4.75 31.28
C VAL A 171 31.48 -3.81 30.16
N ASN A 172 32.34 -4.26 29.23
CA ASN A 172 32.75 -3.48 28.08
C ASN A 172 31.55 -3.11 27.19
N ILE A 173 30.74 -4.09 26.76
CA ILE A 173 29.56 -3.84 25.90
C ILE A 173 28.57 -2.92 26.62
N LYS A 174 28.31 -3.15 27.92
CA LYS A 174 27.43 -2.29 28.71
C LYS A 174 27.93 -0.85 28.73
N LYS A 175 29.21 -0.63 29.02
CA LYS A 175 29.80 0.72 29.06
C LYS A 175 29.74 1.42 27.70
N ARG A 176 29.97 0.69 26.60
CA ARG A 176 29.78 1.20 25.23
C ARG A 176 28.35 1.66 24.97
N TYR A 177 27.37 0.85 25.33
CA TYR A 177 25.96 1.19 25.21
C TYR A 177 25.60 2.43 26.05
N GLU A 178 26.06 2.49 27.31
CA GLU A 178 25.82 3.64 28.20
C GLU A 178 26.46 4.93 27.65
N GLN A 179 27.69 4.86 27.13
CA GLN A 179 28.36 6.01 26.51
C GLN A 179 27.65 6.48 25.24
N LEU A 180 27.21 5.58 24.36
CA LEU A 180 26.43 5.99 23.18
C LEU A 180 25.07 6.57 23.54
N LYS A 181 24.43 6.08 24.62
CA LYS A 181 23.19 6.67 25.14
C LYS A 181 23.40 8.06 25.74
N LEU A 182 24.54 8.29 26.38
CA LEU A 182 24.91 9.64 26.84
C LEU A 182 25.19 10.58 25.65
N LEU A 183 25.88 10.07 24.63
CA LEU A 183 26.13 10.80 23.39
C LEU A 183 24.81 11.18 22.71
N SER A 184 23.84 10.26 22.66
CA SER A 184 22.55 10.53 22.03
C SER A 184 21.75 11.60 22.76
N ASN A 185 21.82 11.66 24.09
CA ASN A 185 21.23 12.74 24.86
C ASN A 185 21.94 14.08 24.61
N LEU A 186 23.26 14.08 24.44
CA LEU A 186 24.02 15.29 24.12
C LEU A 186 23.66 15.79 22.71
N VAL A 187 23.54 14.89 21.72
CA VAL A 187 23.12 15.23 20.36
C VAL A 187 21.69 15.76 20.31
N ALA A 188 20.79 15.22 21.14
CA ALA A 188 19.40 15.70 21.20
C ALA A 188 19.29 17.10 21.83
N ARG A 189 20.17 17.45 22.77
CA ARG A 189 20.09 18.70 23.54
C ARG A 189 20.89 19.84 22.90
N ASP A 190 22.15 19.59 22.57
CA ASP A 190 23.16 20.65 22.45
C ASP A 190 24.03 20.57 21.18
N LEU A 191 23.99 19.48 20.40
CA LEU A 191 24.78 19.36 19.16
C LEU A 191 23.92 19.41 17.89
N ASP A 192 24.20 20.39 17.03
CA ASP A 192 23.62 20.45 15.68
C ASP A 192 24.37 19.54 14.71
N VAL A 193 23.80 18.36 14.48
CA VAL A 193 24.33 17.30 13.61
C VAL A 193 23.31 16.96 12.53
N ASN A 194 23.77 16.65 11.31
CA ASN A 194 22.90 16.19 10.22
C ASN A 194 22.05 14.94 10.59
N ALA A 195 20.99 14.72 9.81
CA ALA A 195 20.07 13.61 10.05
C ALA A 195 20.73 12.24 9.85
N ASP A 196 21.69 12.13 8.91
CA ASP A 196 22.38 10.87 8.59
C ASP A 196 23.21 10.34 9.77
N ILE A 197 24.04 11.19 10.40
CA ILE A 197 24.84 10.80 11.57
C ILE A 197 23.93 10.48 12.76
N LYS A 198 22.81 11.20 12.92
CA LYS A 198 21.82 10.85 13.95
C LYS A 198 21.18 9.48 13.69
N PHE A 199 20.92 9.12 12.44
CA PHE A 199 20.48 7.76 12.08
C PHE A 199 21.57 6.71 12.30
N PHE A 200 22.82 7.04 11.99
CA PHE A 200 23.97 6.18 12.29
C PHE A 200 24.14 5.94 13.80
N LEU A 201 23.85 6.95 14.63
CA LEU A 201 23.83 6.82 16.07
C LEU A 201 22.74 5.87 16.56
N VAL A 202 21.51 6.00 16.05
CA VAL A 202 20.37 5.11 16.37
C VAL A 202 20.70 3.66 16.00
N THR A 203 21.11 3.40 14.76
CA THR A 203 21.44 2.05 14.29
C THR A 203 22.63 1.43 15.04
N SER A 204 23.62 2.23 15.43
CA SER A 204 24.74 1.77 16.26
C SER A 204 24.30 1.39 17.67
N LEU A 205 23.38 2.16 18.26
CA LEU A 205 22.80 1.86 19.57
C LEU A 205 21.95 0.59 19.56
N GLU A 206 21.15 0.37 18.52
CA GLU A 206 20.38 -0.88 18.32
C GLU A 206 21.30 -2.10 18.36
N LYS A 207 22.38 -2.07 17.56
CA LYS A 207 23.33 -3.19 17.48
C LYS A 207 24.01 -3.48 18.81
N LEU A 208 24.43 -2.44 19.53
CA LEU A 208 25.07 -2.62 20.85
C LEU A 208 24.09 -3.09 21.91
N ARG A 209 22.85 -2.62 21.87
CA ARG A 209 21.82 -3.08 22.80
C ARG A 209 21.48 -4.54 22.56
N ILE A 210 21.25 -4.94 21.31
CA ILE A 210 21.01 -6.34 20.93
C ILE A 210 22.22 -7.21 21.29
N GLY A 211 23.45 -6.72 21.03
CA GLY A 211 24.68 -7.40 21.44
C GLY A 211 24.77 -7.60 22.95
N PHE A 212 24.39 -6.59 23.73
CA PHE A 212 24.38 -6.65 25.20
C PHE A 212 23.32 -7.62 25.74
N THR A 213 22.10 -7.58 25.22
CA THR A 213 21.01 -8.50 25.62
C THR A 213 21.34 -9.93 25.23
N LEU A 214 21.90 -10.14 24.04
CA LEU A 214 22.39 -11.45 23.60
C LEU A 214 23.48 -11.97 24.55
N PHE A 215 24.47 -11.15 24.90
CA PHE A 215 25.52 -11.53 25.84
C PHE A 215 24.93 -11.98 27.19
N ASN A 216 24.03 -11.17 27.77
CA ASN A 216 23.40 -11.50 29.06
C ASN A 216 22.54 -12.77 29.00
N PHE A 217 21.98 -13.10 27.84
CA PHE A 217 21.23 -14.32 27.64
C PHE A 217 22.17 -15.54 27.55
N LEU A 218 23.24 -15.44 26.75
CA LEU A 218 24.22 -16.52 26.58
C LEU A 218 25.03 -16.80 27.86
N ASP A 219 25.32 -15.77 28.66
CA ASP A 219 26.03 -15.93 29.94
C ASP A 219 25.20 -16.73 30.97
N LYS A 220 23.87 -16.69 30.85
CA LYS A 220 22.95 -17.45 31.72
C LYS A 220 22.72 -18.88 31.25
N ASP A 221 22.78 -19.16 29.94
CA ASP A 221 22.55 -20.49 29.37
C ASP A 221 23.76 -21.02 28.60
N GLN A 222 24.59 -21.79 29.30
CA GLN A 222 25.81 -22.38 28.74
C GLN A 222 25.57 -23.42 27.63
N ASN A 223 24.36 -23.97 27.49
CA ASN A 223 24.06 -24.93 26.44
C ASN A 223 23.83 -24.21 25.11
N ILE A 224 23.06 -23.13 25.12
CA ILE A 224 22.84 -22.27 23.95
C ILE A 224 24.15 -21.57 23.56
N ALA A 225 24.97 -21.18 24.54
CA ALA A 225 26.30 -20.62 24.28
C ALA A 225 27.20 -21.58 23.47
N LYS A 226 27.10 -22.90 23.67
CA LYS A 226 27.84 -23.91 22.88
C LYS A 226 27.30 -24.06 21.46
N GLU A 227 26.01 -23.87 21.24
CA GLU A 227 25.42 -23.85 19.89
C GLU A 227 25.80 -22.58 19.11
N PHE A 228 26.01 -21.46 19.83
CA PHE A 228 26.59 -20.22 19.27
C PHE A 228 28.12 -20.27 19.09
N HIS A 229 28.81 -21.32 19.54
CA HIS A 229 30.26 -21.45 19.32
C HIS A 229 30.56 -21.68 17.84
N ILE A 230 31.40 -20.80 17.32
CA ILE A 230 31.83 -20.74 15.92
C ILE A 230 32.74 -21.95 15.63
N ASP A 231 32.54 -22.55 14.46
CA ASP A 231 33.53 -23.37 13.75
C ASP A 231 34.96 -22.88 14.01
N GLY A 232 35.68 -23.59 14.89
CA GLY A 232 37.12 -23.47 15.13
C GLY A 232 37.73 -22.06 15.18
N LYS A 233 37.98 -21.56 16.40
CA LYS A 233 39.09 -20.64 16.82
C LYS A 233 38.76 -19.21 17.30
N LYS A 234 37.51 -18.75 17.45
CA LYS A 234 37.24 -17.48 18.17
C LYS A 234 36.12 -17.62 19.20
N ASP A 235 36.42 -17.22 20.43
CA ASP A 235 35.48 -17.07 21.53
C ASP A 235 34.36 -16.09 21.14
N TYR A 236 33.09 -16.39 21.46
CA TYR A 236 31.94 -15.54 21.10
C TYR A 236 32.06 -14.14 21.71
N GLY A 237 32.76 -14.03 22.83
CA GLY A 237 33.16 -12.77 23.44
C GLY A 237 34.02 -11.88 22.55
N ILE A 238 34.94 -12.46 21.78
CA ILE A 238 35.81 -11.71 20.86
C ILE A 238 34.99 -11.17 19.68
N LEU A 239 34.00 -11.92 19.21
CA LEU A 239 33.10 -11.49 18.14
C LEU A 239 32.25 -10.27 18.54
N LEU A 240 31.70 -10.28 19.76
CA LEU A 240 30.92 -9.17 20.32
C LEU A 240 31.80 -7.94 20.62
N LEU A 241 33.12 -8.12 20.71
CA LEU A 241 34.09 -7.04 20.92
C LEU A 241 34.56 -6.41 19.60
N SER A 242 34.77 -7.20 18.52
CA SER A 242 35.39 -6.70 17.28
C SER A 242 34.42 -6.34 16.16
N ASP A 243 33.37 -7.13 15.92
CA ASP A 243 32.62 -7.09 14.65
C ASP A 243 31.09 -7.25 14.84
N LEU A 244 30.50 -6.37 15.64
CA LEU A 244 29.03 -6.34 15.87
C LEU A 244 28.23 -6.05 14.59
N ASN A 245 28.82 -5.36 13.60
CA ASN A 245 28.13 -4.90 12.40
C ASN A 245 27.83 -6.01 11.38
N ASP A 246 28.79 -6.88 11.10
CA ASP A 246 28.71 -7.78 9.94
C ASP A 246 28.32 -9.22 10.31
N LEU A 247 28.47 -9.61 11.58
CA LEU A 247 28.36 -11.01 12.01
C LEU A 247 27.24 -11.29 13.01
N LEU A 248 26.62 -10.27 13.60
CA LEU A 248 25.58 -10.45 14.62
C LEU A 248 24.29 -11.02 14.02
N PHE A 249 23.66 -10.30 13.08
CA PHE A 249 22.38 -10.69 12.51
C PHE A 249 22.44 -12.00 11.71
N PRO A 250 23.45 -12.28 10.84
CA PRO A 250 23.52 -13.54 10.11
C PRO A 250 23.65 -14.77 11.04
N LYS A 251 24.27 -14.61 12.21
CA LYS A 251 24.39 -15.70 13.18
C LYS A 251 23.10 -15.95 13.95
N ILE A 252 22.43 -14.89 14.39
CA ILE A 252 21.11 -15.00 14.99
C ILE A 252 20.15 -15.64 13.98
N GLU A 253 20.22 -15.25 12.71
CA GLU A 253 19.45 -15.87 11.63
C GLU A 253 19.75 -17.36 11.48
N LYS A 254 21.03 -17.76 11.41
CA LYS A 254 21.41 -19.17 11.31
C LYS A 254 20.88 -19.99 12.48
N TYR A 255 21.11 -19.52 13.71
CA TYR A 255 20.67 -20.18 14.94
C TYR A 255 19.14 -20.33 14.97
N THR A 256 18.41 -19.24 14.74
CA THR A 256 16.94 -19.25 14.76
C THR A 256 16.38 -20.17 13.69
N LYS A 257 16.97 -20.20 12.48
CA LYS A 257 16.55 -21.09 11.40
C LYS A 257 16.70 -22.56 11.77
N GLU A 258 17.85 -22.96 12.32
CA GLU A 258 18.12 -24.34 12.75
C GLU A 258 17.19 -24.75 13.91
N ALA A 259 17.00 -23.86 14.90
CA ALA A 259 16.16 -24.14 16.07
C ALA A 259 14.66 -24.23 15.72
N VAL A 260 14.17 -23.43 14.76
CA VAL A 260 12.77 -23.48 14.30
C VAL A 260 12.44 -24.85 13.74
N ASP A 261 13.31 -25.44 12.91
CA ASP A 261 13.00 -26.67 12.18
C ASP A 261 13.07 -27.95 13.03
N VAL A 262 13.74 -27.92 14.18
CA VAL A 262 13.96 -29.09 15.05
C VAL A 262 13.11 -29.06 16.33
N GLY A 263 12.59 -27.89 16.73
CA GLY A 263 11.99 -27.67 18.06
C GLY A 263 10.62 -28.31 18.31
N SER A 264 10.42 -28.82 19.54
CA SER A 264 9.10 -29.16 20.09
C SER A 264 8.25 -27.90 20.34
N ALA A 265 6.94 -28.03 20.58
CA ALA A 265 6.06 -26.87 20.83
C ALA A 265 6.52 -25.98 22.00
N GLY A 266 7.10 -26.59 23.06
CA GLY A 266 7.70 -25.85 24.17
C GLY A 266 9.04 -25.20 23.80
N GLY A 267 9.87 -25.87 22.99
CA GLY A 267 11.10 -25.30 22.45
C GLY A 267 10.86 -24.11 21.52
N LEU A 268 9.78 -24.14 20.74
CA LEU A 268 9.37 -23.02 19.88
C LEU A 268 8.98 -21.78 20.70
N LEU A 269 8.28 -21.96 21.82
CA LEU A 269 7.94 -20.85 22.71
C LEU A 269 9.19 -20.24 23.36
N ALA A 270 10.13 -21.07 23.84
CA ALA A 270 11.40 -20.59 24.38
C ALA A 270 12.24 -19.84 23.32
N LEU A 271 12.26 -20.34 22.08
CA LEU A 271 12.91 -19.66 20.97
C LEU A 271 12.26 -18.31 20.64
N ALA A 272 10.92 -18.25 20.67
CA ALA A 272 10.20 -17.01 20.44
C ALA A 272 10.42 -15.98 21.55
N GLU A 273 10.51 -16.41 22.81
CA GLU A 273 10.89 -15.57 23.95
C GLU A 273 12.32 -15.05 23.83
N PHE A 274 13.24 -15.89 23.37
CA PHE A 274 14.60 -15.47 23.06
C PHE A 274 14.60 -14.37 21.99
N VAL A 275 13.96 -14.59 20.85
CA VAL A 275 13.90 -13.57 19.77
C VAL A 275 13.20 -12.30 20.25
N SER A 276 12.12 -12.44 21.02
CA SER A 276 11.36 -11.32 21.56
C SER A 276 12.20 -10.45 22.51
N SER A 277 12.90 -11.07 23.46
CA SER A 277 13.65 -10.36 24.51
C SER A 277 15.03 -9.88 24.04
N VAL A 278 15.68 -10.61 23.14
CA VAL A 278 17.04 -10.28 22.67
C VAL A 278 17.01 -9.30 21.49
N VAL A 279 16.02 -9.41 20.61
CA VAL A 279 15.97 -8.63 19.35
C VAL A 279 14.80 -7.67 19.33
N ALA A 280 13.56 -8.16 19.45
CA ALA A 280 12.36 -7.35 19.18
C ALA A 280 12.20 -6.17 20.16
N GLU A 281 12.21 -6.43 21.46
CA GLU A 281 12.03 -5.42 22.51
C GLU A 281 13.17 -4.38 22.54
N PRO A 282 14.45 -4.77 22.52
CA PRO A 282 15.58 -3.85 22.39
C PRO A 282 15.50 -2.91 21.19
N TYR A 283 15.10 -3.43 20.04
CA TYR A 283 14.99 -2.65 18.81
C TYR A 283 13.83 -1.64 18.89
N ILE A 284 12.63 -2.11 19.26
CA ILE A 284 11.44 -1.24 19.35
C ILE A 284 11.67 -0.12 20.38
N GLN A 285 12.28 -0.43 21.52
CA GLN A 285 12.53 0.56 22.56
C GLN A 285 13.47 1.69 22.09
N ILE A 286 14.52 1.38 21.33
CA ILE A 286 15.43 2.41 20.83
C ILE A 286 14.76 3.25 19.74
N GLU A 287 13.99 2.59 18.87
CA GLU A 287 13.19 3.27 17.86
C GLU A 287 12.15 4.22 18.49
N SER A 288 11.43 3.81 19.54
CA SER A 288 10.48 4.68 20.25
C SER A 288 11.16 5.82 21.02
N ASP A 289 12.05 5.47 21.95
CA ASP A 289 12.56 6.40 22.96
C ASP A 289 13.55 7.39 22.34
N LEU A 290 14.35 6.93 21.36
CA LEU A 290 15.45 7.72 20.84
C LEU A 290 15.14 8.36 19.49
N ARG A 291 14.85 7.57 18.46
CA ARG A 291 14.65 8.12 17.11
C ARG A 291 13.43 9.01 17.05
N ARG A 292 12.34 8.62 17.72
CA ARG A 292 11.04 9.29 17.62
C ARG A 292 10.85 10.36 18.69
N GLU A 293 11.08 10.05 19.96
CA GLU A 293 10.87 11.01 21.04
C GLU A 293 12.02 12.00 21.20
N SER A 294 13.27 11.51 21.28
CA SER A 294 14.41 12.37 21.62
C SER A 294 14.98 13.12 20.42
N LEU A 295 15.17 12.45 19.28
CA LEU A 295 15.81 13.02 18.11
C LEU A 295 14.83 13.49 17.02
N ALA A 296 13.57 13.05 17.09
CA ALA A 296 12.47 13.39 16.18
C ALA A 296 12.85 13.32 14.68
N ILE A 297 13.39 12.18 14.24
CA ILE A 297 13.92 12.02 12.88
C ILE A 297 13.03 11.12 12.02
N ASP A 298 12.72 11.61 10.83
CA ASP A 298 12.10 10.88 9.73
C ASP A 298 13.06 10.66 8.56
N TYR A 299 12.75 9.70 7.71
CA TYR A 299 13.53 9.49 6.49
C TYR A 299 13.41 10.70 5.57
N SER A 300 14.56 11.08 5.04
CA SER A 300 14.72 12.16 4.08
C SER A 300 15.71 11.70 3.02
N PRO A 301 15.68 12.28 1.81
CA PRO A 301 16.58 11.86 0.74
C PRO A 301 18.06 11.92 1.14
N ASP A 302 18.44 12.74 2.10
CA ASP A 302 19.82 13.03 2.48
C ASP A 302 20.41 12.04 3.51
N ILE A 303 19.65 11.01 3.90
CA ILE A 303 20.11 9.93 4.79
C ILE A 303 20.57 8.75 3.94
N ASP A 304 21.87 8.46 3.94
CA ASP A 304 22.43 7.31 3.22
C ASP A 304 22.59 6.09 4.14
N THR A 305 22.49 6.27 5.45
CA THR A 305 22.57 5.21 6.46
C THR A 305 21.42 4.21 6.31
N LEU A 306 21.76 2.93 6.12
CA LEU A 306 20.79 1.85 5.98
C LEU A 306 20.18 1.44 7.33
N PRO A 307 18.87 1.12 7.38
CA PRO A 307 18.25 0.53 8.57
C PRO A 307 18.90 -0.81 8.96
N SER A 308 18.94 -1.12 10.27
CA SER A 308 19.67 -2.28 10.82
C SER A 308 19.29 -3.63 10.19
N PHE A 309 18.02 -3.83 9.81
CA PHE A 309 17.54 -5.08 9.23
C PHE A 309 17.42 -5.06 7.69
N PHE A 310 17.90 -4.01 7.02
CA PHE A 310 17.75 -3.85 5.57
C PHE A 310 18.30 -5.03 4.76
N ASN A 311 19.44 -5.59 5.18
CA ASN A 311 20.08 -6.74 4.52
C ASN A 311 19.65 -8.11 5.09
N SER A 312 18.75 -8.14 6.07
CA SER A 312 18.40 -9.34 6.85
C SER A 312 16.95 -9.77 6.65
N VAL A 313 16.45 -9.74 5.40
CA VAL A 313 15.11 -10.24 5.05
C VAL A 313 14.93 -11.69 5.48
N GLY A 314 15.96 -12.52 5.32
CA GLY A 314 15.93 -13.93 5.70
C GLY A 314 15.65 -14.14 7.19
N PHE A 315 16.22 -13.29 8.05
CA PHE A 315 15.90 -13.28 9.47
C PHE A 315 14.42 -12.96 9.72
N LEU A 316 13.86 -11.93 9.08
CA LEU A 316 12.44 -11.57 9.23
C LEU A 316 11.51 -12.69 8.76
N ASP A 317 11.87 -13.40 7.69
CA ASP A 317 11.14 -14.60 7.25
C ASP A 317 11.14 -15.71 8.30
N VAL A 318 12.27 -15.91 8.99
CA VAL A 318 12.37 -16.88 10.10
C VAL A 318 11.50 -16.45 11.28
N VAL A 319 11.53 -15.17 11.66
CA VAL A 319 10.67 -14.64 12.74
C VAL A 319 9.19 -14.78 12.37
N ASN A 320 8.81 -14.49 11.14
CA ASN A 320 7.44 -14.68 10.66
C ASN A 320 7.02 -16.17 10.66
N LYS A 321 7.93 -17.10 10.36
CA LYS A 321 7.68 -18.55 10.51
C LYS A 321 7.46 -18.94 11.97
N ILE A 322 8.21 -18.37 12.92
CA ILE A 322 8.00 -18.57 14.36
C ILE A 322 6.59 -18.14 14.75
N VAL A 323 6.18 -16.93 14.35
CA VAL A 323 4.83 -16.39 14.63
C VAL A 323 3.73 -17.30 14.07
N LYS A 324 3.87 -17.76 12.82
CA LYS A 324 2.89 -18.69 12.19
C LYS A 324 2.79 -20.01 12.95
N ARG A 325 3.93 -20.67 13.21
CA ARG A 325 3.95 -21.96 13.93
C ARG A 325 3.44 -21.83 15.37
N LEU A 326 3.72 -20.73 16.06
CA LEU A 326 3.15 -20.47 17.39
C LEU A 326 1.64 -20.31 17.33
N THR A 327 1.13 -19.56 16.35
CA THR A 327 -0.31 -19.35 16.16
C THR A 327 -1.03 -20.68 15.82
N GLU A 328 -0.39 -21.56 15.05
CA GLU A 328 -0.90 -22.90 14.73
C GLU A 328 -0.89 -23.82 15.96
N ASN A 329 0.24 -23.90 16.67
CA ASN A 329 0.41 -24.83 17.79
C ASN A 329 -0.41 -24.43 19.03
N TYR A 330 -0.55 -23.13 19.29
CA TYR A 330 -1.27 -22.61 20.45
C TYR A 330 -2.64 -22.02 20.10
N GLY A 331 -3.12 -22.20 18.85
CA GLY A 331 -4.38 -21.62 18.39
C GLY A 331 -5.62 -22.02 19.22
N THR A 332 -5.64 -23.24 19.76
CA THR A 332 -6.72 -23.72 20.65
C THR A 332 -6.64 -23.05 22.02
N VAL A 333 -5.44 -22.80 22.55
CA VAL A 333 -5.20 -22.11 23.82
C VAL A 333 -5.57 -20.63 23.71
N LEU A 334 -5.25 -20.00 22.58
CA LEU A 334 -5.60 -18.60 22.29
C LEU A 334 -7.12 -18.39 22.15
N ARG A 335 -7.83 -19.35 21.53
CA ARG A 335 -9.30 -19.29 21.35
C ARG A 335 -10.11 -19.78 22.55
N GLY A 336 -9.51 -20.51 23.49
CA GLY A 336 -10.22 -21.04 24.65
C GLY A 336 -10.70 -19.94 25.61
N SER A 337 -11.98 -20.00 25.96
CA SER A 337 -12.59 -19.23 27.05
C SER A 337 -12.54 -20.02 28.35
N GLU A 338 -11.82 -19.48 29.34
CA GLU A 338 -11.87 -19.84 30.77
C GLU A 338 -11.80 -21.35 31.11
N GLY A 339 -10.61 -21.95 30.95
CA GLY A 339 -10.34 -23.32 31.42
C GLY A 339 -8.93 -23.85 31.14
N HIS A 340 -8.22 -23.29 30.15
CA HIS A 340 -6.81 -23.58 29.88
C HIS A 340 -5.87 -22.63 30.66
N ASP A 341 -4.65 -23.09 30.95
CA ASP A 341 -3.63 -22.41 31.76
C ASP A 341 -3.50 -20.92 31.39
N THR A 342 -4.16 -20.06 32.17
CA THR A 342 -4.30 -18.61 31.89
C THR A 342 -2.95 -17.91 31.85
N HIS A 343 -1.95 -18.44 32.56
CA HIS A 343 -0.57 -17.98 32.51
C HIS A 343 0.10 -18.30 31.18
N LEU A 344 -0.08 -19.52 30.64
CA LEU A 344 0.46 -19.89 29.34
C LEU A 344 -0.16 -19.05 28.22
N LYS A 345 -1.48 -18.82 28.28
CA LYS A 345 -2.19 -17.95 27.33
C LYS A 345 -1.58 -16.54 27.29
N LYS A 346 -1.48 -15.87 28.45
CA LYS A 346 -0.87 -14.53 28.54
C LYS A 346 0.58 -14.49 28.07
N ARG A 347 1.35 -15.52 28.38
CA ARG A 347 2.76 -15.63 27.99
C ARG A 347 2.93 -15.77 26.48
N VAL A 348 2.12 -16.62 25.85
CA VAL A 348 2.11 -16.78 24.38
C VAL A 348 1.59 -15.51 23.69
N GLU A 349 0.54 -14.88 24.23
CA GLU A 349 0.01 -13.60 23.70
C GLU A 349 1.05 -12.48 23.75
N ASP A 350 1.73 -12.27 24.88
CA ASP A 350 2.76 -11.24 25.03
C ASP A 350 3.91 -11.41 24.02
N VAL A 351 4.41 -12.65 23.87
CA VAL A 351 5.47 -12.96 22.90
C VAL A 351 5.01 -12.75 21.47
N LEU A 352 3.80 -13.23 21.13
CA LEU A 352 3.23 -13.04 19.80
C LEU A 352 3.09 -11.56 19.46
N LEU A 353 2.54 -10.76 20.38
CA LEU A 353 2.35 -9.32 20.21
C LEU A 353 3.68 -8.59 20.00
N LYS A 354 4.71 -8.90 20.78
CA LYS A 354 6.04 -8.28 20.63
C LYS A 354 6.69 -8.64 19.30
N LEU A 355 6.59 -9.90 18.87
CA LEU A 355 7.16 -10.34 17.59
C LEU A 355 6.40 -9.79 16.38
N THR A 356 5.07 -9.76 16.42
CA THR A 356 4.26 -9.15 15.34
C THR A 356 4.45 -7.64 15.27
N LEU A 357 4.57 -6.97 16.42
CA LEU A 357 4.89 -5.54 16.49
C LEU A 357 6.24 -5.25 15.83
N PHE A 358 7.25 -6.05 16.15
CA PHE A 358 8.58 -5.94 15.56
C PHE A 358 8.54 -6.14 14.04
N LEU A 359 7.90 -7.23 13.57
CA LEU A 359 7.77 -7.52 12.14
C LEU A 359 7.05 -6.40 11.38
N TYR A 360 5.93 -5.92 11.92
CA TYR A 360 5.16 -4.85 11.30
C TYR A 360 5.97 -3.56 11.24
N TYR A 361 6.57 -3.15 12.37
CA TYR A 361 7.36 -1.92 12.44
C TYR A 361 8.55 -1.95 11.47
N VAL A 362 9.38 -3.01 11.52
CA VAL A 362 10.58 -3.12 10.67
C VAL A 362 10.20 -3.15 9.19
N ALA A 363 9.17 -3.90 8.81
CA ALA A 363 8.74 -3.97 7.42
C ALA A 363 8.23 -2.60 6.93
N SER A 364 7.38 -1.92 7.71
CA SER A 364 6.87 -0.59 7.37
C SER A 364 7.97 0.47 7.33
N ASP A 365 8.92 0.43 8.26
CA ASP A 365 10.03 1.37 8.33
C ASP A 365 10.97 1.21 7.12
N ILE A 366 11.33 -0.02 6.75
CA ILE A 366 12.14 -0.28 5.56
C ILE A 366 11.40 0.09 4.27
N LEU A 367 10.09 -0.16 4.17
CA LEU A 367 9.29 0.27 3.02
C LEU A 367 9.25 1.80 2.91
N ASN A 368 9.14 2.51 4.03
CA ASN A 368 9.22 3.97 4.06
C ASN A 368 10.59 4.46 3.56
N PHE A 369 11.69 3.90 4.08
CA PHE A 369 13.04 4.17 3.59
C PHE A 369 13.15 3.96 2.07
N ILE A 370 12.73 2.79 1.57
CA ILE A 370 12.79 2.47 0.13
C ILE A 370 11.96 3.46 -0.69
N SER A 371 10.79 3.90 -0.19
CA SER A 371 9.93 4.84 -0.90
C SER A 371 10.60 6.20 -1.11
N VAL A 372 11.34 6.69 -0.11
CA VAL A 372 12.07 7.97 -0.15
C VAL A 372 13.30 7.88 -1.07
N HIS A 373 14.03 6.77 -1.05
CA HIS A 373 15.29 6.61 -1.81
C HIS A 373 15.14 5.99 -3.20
N ARG A 374 13.91 5.64 -3.62
CA ARG A 374 13.61 4.95 -4.89
C ARG A 374 14.20 5.63 -6.12
N LEU A 375 14.31 6.95 -6.13
CA LEU A 375 14.79 7.75 -7.27
C LEU A 375 16.32 7.75 -7.42
N ARG A 376 17.09 7.50 -6.35
CA ARG A 376 18.57 7.57 -6.38
C ARG A 376 19.23 6.28 -6.88
N ASN A 377 18.70 5.11 -6.53
CA ASN A 377 19.27 3.83 -6.96
C ASN A 377 18.17 2.78 -7.24
N VAL A 378 17.54 2.94 -8.41
CA VAL A 378 16.33 2.19 -8.82
C VAL A 378 16.55 0.67 -8.80
N HIS A 379 17.72 0.17 -9.18
CA HIS A 379 17.95 -1.28 -9.31
C HIS A 379 18.19 -2.00 -7.99
N ALA A 380 19.03 -1.46 -7.10
CA ALA A 380 19.29 -2.08 -5.80
C ALA A 380 18.04 -2.07 -4.92
N TYR A 381 17.39 -0.91 -4.80
CA TYR A 381 16.21 -0.73 -3.95
C TYR A 381 14.96 -1.42 -4.50
N SER A 382 14.80 -1.59 -5.82
CA SER A 382 13.65 -2.32 -6.36
C SER A 382 13.70 -3.82 -6.08
N SER A 383 14.88 -4.43 -5.99
CA SER A 383 15.01 -5.86 -5.71
C SER A 383 14.73 -6.21 -4.26
N SER A 384 15.31 -5.46 -3.31
CA SER A 384 15.03 -5.59 -1.88
C SER A 384 13.61 -5.13 -1.56
N GLY A 385 13.16 -4.02 -2.15
CA GLY A 385 11.81 -3.48 -1.98
C GLY A 385 10.72 -4.48 -2.33
N LYS A 386 10.85 -5.19 -3.46
CA LYS A 386 9.90 -6.26 -3.82
C LYS A 386 9.83 -7.38 -2.78
N LYS A 387 10.96 -7.76 -2.16
CA LYS A 387 10.98 -8.80 -1.13
C LYS A 387 10.26 -8.34 0.14
N PHE A 388 10.51 -7.11 0.58
CA PHE A 388 9.81 -6.52 1.74
C PHE A 388 8.32 -6.28 1.45
N GLU A 389 7.97 -5.81 0.25
CA GLU A 389 6.58 -5.65 -0.18
C GLU A 389 5.84 -7.00 -0.20
N GLN A 390 6.49 -8.07 -0.70
CA GLN A 390 5.94 -9.42 -0.67
C GLN A 390 5.76 -9.93 0.76
N LEU A 391 6.76 -9.76 1.63
CA LEU A 391 6.69 -10.16 3.03
C LEU A 391 5.55 -9.42 3.74
N PHE A 392 5.44 -8.10 3.55
CA PHE A 392 4.41 -7.29 4.17
C PHE A 392 3.02 -7.66 3.63
N SER A 393 2.80 -7.61 2.31
CA SER A 393 1.48 -7.86 1.69
C SER A 393 0.91 -9.25 1.99
N GLN A 394 1.76 -10.28 2.09
CA GLN A 394 1.31 -11.65 2.38
C GLN A 394 0.96 -11.90 3.85
N ASN A 395 1.54 -11.13 4.77
CA ASN A 395 1.45 -11.41 6.21
C ASN A 395 0.77 -10.29 7.02
N ARG A 396 0.56 -9.11 6.45
CA ARG A 396 -0.06 -7.94 7.11
C ARG A 396 -1.40 -8.30 7.76
N GLU A 397 -2.30 -8.92 7.00
CA GLU A 397 -3.63 -9.33 7.48
C GLU A 397 -3.53 -10.32 8.65
N SER A 398 -2.60 -11.27 8.61
CA SER A 398 -2.44 -12.23 9.70
C SER A 398 -1.85 -11.59 10.96
N TRP A 399 -0.92 -10.65 10.81
CA TRP A 399 -0.36 -9.91 11.95
C TRP A 399 -1.41 -9.05 12.64
N ILE A 400 -2.26 -8.35 11.88
CA ILE A 400 -3.35 -7.52 12.42
C ILE A 400 -4.36 -8.37 13.17
N LYS A 401 -4.75 -9.52 12.60
CA LYS A 401 -5.66 -10.46 13.25
C LYS A 401 -5.17 -10.96 14.60
N ILE A 402 -3.85 -11.04 14.81
CA ILE A 402 -3.27 -11.40 16.13
C ILE A 402 -3.55 -10.28 17.15
N PHE A 403 -3.36 -9.01 16.79
CA PHE A 403 -3.70 -7.88 17.67
C PHE A 403 -5.20 -7.80 17.97
N ILE A 404 -6.04 -8.09 16.98
CA ILE A 404 -7.50 -8.15 17.16
C ILE A 404 -7.88 -9.28 18.11
N GLY A 405 -7.29 -10.47 17.94
CA GLY A 405 -7.54 -11.62 18.81
C GLY A 405 -7.12 -11.39 20.26
N ALA A 406 -6.04 -10.62 20.47
CA ALA A 406 -5.53 -10.27 21.80
C ALA A 406 -6.16 -9.00 22.41
N SER A 407 -7.13 -8.36 21.74
CA SER A 407 -7.76 -7.10 22.18
C SER A 407 -6.76 -5.98 22.53
N SER A 408 -5.65 -5.89 21.80
CA SER A 408 -4.55 -4.92 22.03
C SER A 408 -4.37 -3.97 20.84
N GLN A 409 -5.48 -3.49 20.27
CA GLN A 409 -5.49 -2.64 19.07
C GLN A 409 -4.82 -1.27 19.27
N ASP A 410 -4.91 -0.68 20.48
CA ASP A 410 -4.40 0.66 20.75
C ASP A 410 -2.90 0.83 20.43
N ILE A 411 -2.10 -0.22 20.63
CA ILE A 411 -0.65 -0.20 20.38
C ILE A 411 -0.34 -0.06 18.89
N ILE A 412 -1.08 -0.80 18.05
CA ILE A 412 -0.80 -0.89 16.62
C ILE A 412 -1.46 0.25 15.82
N VAL A 413 -2.59 0.78 16.28
CA VAL A 413 -3.29 1.92 15.65
C VAL A 413 -2.36 3.13 15.51
N GLY A 414 -1.59 3.47 16.56
CA GLY A 414 -0.64 4.59 16.50
C GLY A 414 0.49 4.39 15.49
N ILE A 415 0.91 3.14 15.25
CA ILE A 415 1.97 2.79 14.31
C ILE A 415 1.42 2.78 12.88
N SER A 416 0.23 2.19 12.66
CA SER A 416 -0.45 2.20 11.36
C SER A 416 -0.81 3.60 10.90
N ASP A 417 -1.24 4.48 11.81
CA ASP A 417 -1.46 5.91 11.53
C ASP A 417 -0.17 6.60 11.07
N ARG A 418 0.95 6.33 11.76
CA ARG A 418 2.25 6.94 11.43
C ARG A 418 2.77 6.54 10.06
N PHE A 419 2.65 5.27 9.69
CA PHE A 419 3.09 4.77 8.39
C PHE A 419 2.03 4.94 7.28
N GLN A 420 0.87 5.53 7.60
CA GLN A 420 -0.24 5.75 6.66
C GLN A 420 -0.73 4.46 5.99
N ASP A 421 -0.69 3.33 6.71
CA ASP A 421 -1.21 2.05 6.24
C ASP A 421 -2.73 1.99 6.47
N PHE A 422 -3.46 2.70 5.60
CA PHE A 422 -4.89 2.92 5.75
C PHE A 422 -5.72 1.64 5.69
N ASP A 423 -5.27 0.61 4.96
CA ASP A 423 -5.94 -0.69 4.92
C ASP A 423 -5.97 -1.34 6.32
N SER A 424 -4.82 -1.36 6.99
CA SER A 424 -4.66 -1.95 8.31
C SER A 424 -5.37 -1.15 9.38
N LEU A 425 -5.28 0.18 9.28
CA LEU A 425 -6.01 1.10 10.16
C LEU A 425 -7.53 0.88 10.04
N SER A 426 -8.03 0.68 8.82
CA SER A 426 -9.45 0.40 8.57
C SER A 426 -9.91 -0.91 9.21
N GLU A 427 -9.11 -1.98 9.08
CA GLU A 427 -9.40 -3.27 9.71
C GLU A 427 -9.40 -3.19 11.24
N LEU A 428 -8.43 -2.47 11.82
CA LEU A 428 -8.30 -2.29 13.27
C LEU A 428 -9.47 -1.50 13.85
N LEU A 429 -9.80 -0.33 13.28
CA LEU A 429 -10.89 0.52 13.76
C LEU A 429 -12.26 -0.17 13.64
N GLU A 430 -12.47 -0.92 12.56
CA GLU A 430 -13.68 -1.72 12.41
C GLU A 430 -13.75 -2.85 13.43
N SER A 431 -12.63 -3.48 13.78
CA SER A 431 -12.60 -4.51 14.82
C SER A 431 -12.95 -3.95 16.19
N GLU A 432 -12.44 -2.75 16.53
CA GLU A 432 -12.81 -2.03 17.76
C GLU A 432 -14.33 -1.77 17.79
N ARG A 433 -14.89 -1.29 16.66
CA ARG A 433 -16.33 -1.05 16.53
C ARG A 433 -17.16 -2.33 16.77
N ILE A 434 -16.77 -3.47 16.21
CA ILE A 434 -17.49 -4.74 16.40
C ILE A 434 -17.47 -5.18 17.87
N ILE A 435 -16.32 -5.03 18.54
CA ILE A 435 -16.18 -5.38 19.96
C ILE A 435 -17.09 -4.50 20.81
N GLU A 436 -17.12 -3.19 20.54
CA GLU A 436 -18.01 -2.24 21.21
C GLU A 436 -19.49 -2.56 20.96
N GLU A 437 -19.88 -2.89 19.73
CA GLU A 437 -21.25 -3.31 19.37
C GLU A 437 -21.67 -4.62 20.05
N SER A 438 -20.72 -5.51 20.30
CA SER A 438 -20.99 -6.79 20.98
C SER A 438 -21.20 -6.62 22.50
N GLN A 439 -20.58 -5.59 23.10
CA GLN A 439 -20.69 -5.29 24.53
C GLN A 439 -21.88 -4.38 24.86
N SER A 440 -22.28 -3.55 23.90
CA SER A 440 -23.36 -2.56 24.05
C SER A 440 -24.62 -3.12 23.40
N GLN A 441 -25.54 -3.71 24.15
CA GLN A 441 -26.82 -4.25 23.64
C GLN A 441 -27.79 -3.19 23.05
N GLN A 442 -27.30 -2.06 22.54
CA GLN A 442 -28.08 -0.95 21.99
C GLN A 442 -27.57 -0.57 20.60
N GLU A 443 -28.46 -0.44 19.61
CA GLU A 443 -28.16 -0.09 18.19
C GLU A 443 -27.56 1.31 17.96
N LEU A 444 -27.36 2.13 19.01
CA LEU A 444 -26.90 3.53 18.94
C LEU A 444 -25.37 3.71 19.10
N VAL A 445 -24.56 2.69 18.77
CA VAL A 445 -23.10 2.64 19.06
C VAL A 445 -22.23 3.55 18.20
N PHE A 446 -22.76 4.19 17.15
CA PHE A 446 -21.93 5.05 16.28
C PHE A 446 -21.45 6.34 16.98
N GLU A 447 -22.05 6.70 18.11
CA GLU A 447 -21.61 7.82 18.98
C GLU A 447 -20.59 7.40 20.06
N SER A 448 -20.22 6.11 20.13
CA SER A 448 -19.18 5.60 21.04
C SER A 448 -17.76 5.87 20.52
N ARG A 449 -16.72 5.56 21.33
CA ARG A 449 -15.30 5.88 21.12
C ARG A 449 -14.77 5.64 19.69
N ALA A 450 -15.28 4.67 18.96
CA ALA A 450 -14.89 4.41 17.57
C ALA A 450 -15.34 5.50 16.58
N GLY A 451 -16.53 6.08 16.72
CA GLY A 451 -17.08 7.11 15.81
C GLY A 451 -16.18 8.35 15.69
N PRO A 452 -15.79 8.99 16.81
CA PRO A 452 -14.86 10.12 16.81
C PRO A 452 -13.47 9.77 16.25
N LYS A 453 -13.00 8.51 16.38
CA LYS A 453 -11.74 8.07 15.74
C LYS A 453 -11.88 8.08 14.22
N PHE A 454 -13.00 7.57 13.67
CA PHE A 454 -13.26 7.64 12.23
C PHE A 454 -13.33 9.09 11.75
N ASP A 455 -14.07 9.96 12.44
CA ASP A 455 -14.19 11.38 12.09
C ASP A 455 -12.83 12.09 12.11
N PHE A 456 -11.98 11.78 13.10
CA PHE A 456 -10.61 12.28 13.16
C PHE A 456 -9.79 11.89 11.92
N TYR A 457 -9.85 10.62 11.50
CA TYR A 457 -9.09 10.15 10.35
C TYR A 457 -9.66 10.65 9.01
N PHE A 458 -10.98 10.78 8.89
CA PHE A 458 -11.61 11.43 7.73
C PHE A 458 -11.17 12.90 7.62
N ASN A 459 -11.09 13.63 8.73
CA ASN A 459 -10.66 15.03 8.72
C ASN A 459 -9.14 15.18 8.49
N LYS A 460 -8.33 14.26 9.02
CA LYS A 460 -6.86 14.30 8.90
C LYS A 460 -6.37 13.90 7.51
N TYR A 461 -6.92 12.84 6.93
CA TYR A 461 -6.43 12.24 5.68
C TYR A 461 -7.38 12.39 4.50
N GLY A 462 -8.68 12.58 4.70
CA GLY A 462 -9.65 12.76 3.62
C GLY A 462 -9.86 11.49 2.78
N TYR A 463 -9.90 11.68 1.45
CA TYR A 463 -10.26 10.61 0.50
C TYR A 463 -9.36 9.37 0.49
N PRO A 464 -8.01 9.47 0.60
CA PRO A 464 -7.14 8.29 0.67
C PRO A 464 -7.51 7.29 1.76
N PHE A 465 -7.89 7.79 2.94
CA PHE A 465 -8.38 6.94 4.03
C PHE A 465 -9.76 6.36 3.71
N ALA A 466 -10.66 7.19 3.16
CA ALA A 466 -12.00 6.74 2.75
C ALA A 466 -11.95 5.61 1.70
N GLU A 467 -11.08 5.72 0.70
CA GLU A 467 -10.90 4.71 -0.35
C GLU A 467 -10.45 3.37 0.23
N ALA A 468 -9.49 3.38 1.16
CA ALA A 468 -9.00 2.17 1.83
C ALA A 468 -10.10 1.52 2.69
N LEU A 469 -10.82 2.32 3.47
CA LEU A 469 -11.91 1.86 4.32
C LEU A 469 -13.08 1.27 3.51
N PHE A 470 -13.47 1.94 2.42
CA PHE A 470 -14.55 1.44 1.56
C PHE A 470 -14.13 0.20 0.79
N THR A 471 -12.87 0.14 0.34
CA THR A 471 -12.30 -1.08 -0.26
C THR A 471 -12.33 -2.25 0.72
N TYR A 472 -12.01 -2.00 2.00
CA TYR A 472 -12.11 -2.99 3.06
C TYR A 472 -13.56 -3.49 3.21
N TYR A 473 -14.56 -2.60 3.31
CA TYR A 473 -15.97 -3.02 3.42
C TYR A 473 -16.47 -3.84 2.23
N VAL A 474 -16.03 -3.51 1.01
CA VAL A 474 -16.37 -4.31 -0.19
C VAL A 474 -15.73 -5.70 -0.12
N LYS A 475 -14.44 -5.81 0.24
CA LYS A 475 -13.74 -7.09 0.38
C LYS A 475 -14.35 -7.96 1.48
N SER A 476 -14.72 -7.36 2.61
CA SER A 476 -15.32 -8.05 3.76
C SER A 476 -16.83 -8.32 3.59
N HIS A 477 -17.42 -8.00 2.43
CA HIS A 477 -18.85 -8.20 2.11
C HIS A 477 -19.82 -7.47 3.08
N LYS A 478 -19.36 -6.39 3.73
CA LYS A 478 -20.11 -5.59 4.71
C LYS A 478 -20.75 -4.36 4.07
N ILE A 479 -21.48 -4.57 2.96
CA ILE A 479 -22.05 -3.49 2.15
C ILE A 479 -23.08 -2.68 2.93
N ASN A 480 -23.83 -3.31 3.84
CA ASN A 480 -24.82 -2.61 4.66
C ASN A 480 -24.18 -1.53 5.55
N VAL A 481 -23.00 -1.80 6.12
CA VAL A 481 -22.28 -0.85 6.98
C VAL A 481 -21.80 0.34 6.14
N LEU A 482 -21.24 0.07 4.97
CA LEU A 482 -20.79 1.08 4.01
C LEU A 482 -21.90 2.09 3.66
N LEU A 483 -23.11 1.60 3.39
CA LEU A 483 -24.24 2.44 2.96
C LEU A 483 -24.96 3.17 4.10
N THR A 484 -24.97 2.60 5.31
CA THR A 484 -25.79 3.11 6.42
C THR A 484 -25.05 4.04 7.37
N LYS A 485 -23.75 3.80 7.60
CA LYS A 485 -23.03 4.42 8.72
C LYS A 485 -22.28 5.71 8.34
N PHE A 486 -21.88 5.89 7.08
CA PHE A 486 -21.07 7.05 6.65
C PHE A 486 -21.88 8.17 5.98
N LYS A 487 -23.13 8.39 6.44
CA LYS A 487 -24.02 9.42 5.88
C LYS A 487 -23.48 10.85 6.00
N ALA A 488 -22.54 11.09 6.91
CA ALA A 488 -21.86 12.38 7.07
C ALA A 488 -20.87 12.72 5.94
N TYR A 489 -20.42 11.73 5.16
CA TYR A 489 -19.40 11.91 4.12
C TYR A 489 -19.88 11.42 2.73
N PRO A 490 -20.99 11.98 2.19
CA PRO A 490 -21.57 11.51 0.93
C PRO A 490 -20.62 11.72 -0.26
N GLU A 491 -19.81 12.77 -0.26
CA GLU A 491 -18.89 13.10 -1.36
C GLU A 491 -17.81 12.03 -1.56
N PHE A 492 -17.26 11.48 -0.48
CA PHE A 492 -16.25 10.43 -0.56
C PHE A 492 -16.85 9.12 -1.05
N LEU A 493 -18.07 8.79 -0.60
CA LEU A 493 -18.78 7.59 -1.01
C LEU A 493 -19.14 7.66 -2.51
N GLU A 494 -19.65 8.80 -2.97
CA GLU A 494 -19.99 8.99 -4.39
C GLU A 494 -18.76 8.88 -5.30
N LYS A 495 -17.65 9.51 -4.90
CA LYS A 495 -16.38 9.45 -5.63
C LYS A 495 -15.84 8.02 -5.72
N PHE A 496 -15.89 7.25 -4.63
CA PHE A 496 -15.49 5.85 -4.61
C PHE A 496 -16.36 4.97 -5.51
N LEU A 497 -17.69 5.10 -5.39
CA LEU A 497 -18.64 4.33 -6.18
C LEU A 497 -18.61 4.70 -7.68
N GLY A 498 -18.11 5.88 -8.04
CA GLY A 498 -17.92 6.34 -9.42
C GLY A 498 -16.60 5.89 -10.08
N GLN A 499 -15.60 5.46 -9.31
CA GLN A 499 -14.25 5.22 -9.81
C GLN A 499 -14.10 3.91 -10.60
N LYS A 500 -14.86 2.85 -10.24
CA LYS A 500 -14.82 1.55 -10.94
C LYS A 500 -16.23 1.07 -11.32
N PRO A 501 -16.40 0.48 -12.52
CA PRO A 501 -17.70 -0.04 -12.97
C PRO A 501 -18.19 -1.21 -12.13
N GLU A 502 -17.29 -1.94 -11.46
CA GLU A 502 -17.64 -3.04 -10.54
C GLU A 502 -18.44 -2.55 -9.34
N TYR A 503 -18.15 -1.34 -8.85
CA TYR A 503 -18.87 -0.73 -7.73
C TYR A 503 -20.23 -0.18 -8.13
N ALA A 504 -20.54 -0.10 -9.44
CA ALA A 504 -21.86 0.29 -9.91
C ALA A 504 -22.96 -0.67 -9.42
N LYS A 505 -22.64 -1.95 -9.17
CA LYS A 505 -23.56 -2.95 -8.57
C LYS A 505 -24.03 -2.57 -7.15
N ILE A 506 -23.24 -1.77 -6.44
CA ILE A 506 -23.55 -1.30 -5.09
C ILE A 506 -24.04 0.16 -5.15
N GLY A 507 -23.46 0.96 -6.04
CA GLY A 507 -23.71 2.39 -6.10
C GLY A 507 -25.15 2.78 -6.42
N TRP A 508 -25.88 1.96 -7.20
CA TRP A 508 -27.29 2.24 -7.47
C TRP A 508 -28.16 2.15 -6.20
N ILE A 509 -27.77 1.36 -5.20
CA ILE A 509 -28.50 1.24 -3.93
C ILE A 509 -28.35 2.55 -3.13
N SER A 510 -27.12 3.08 -3.08
CA SER A 510 -26.84 4.38 -2.46
C SER A 510 -27.62 5.51 -3.13
N ASP A 511 -27.66 5.51 -4.46
CA ASP A 511 -28.38 6.53 -5.24
C ASP A 511 -29.89 6.47 -4.97
N ILE A 512 -30.48 5.28 -4.79
CA ILE A 512 -31.90 5.13 -4.41
C ILE A 512 -32.17 5.61 -2.98
N ASP A 513 -31.32 5.27 -2.00
CA ASP A 513 -31.48 5.75 -0.62
C ASP A 513 -31.38 7.28 -0.55
N GLY A 514 -30.51 7.88 -1.37
CA GLY A 514 -30.37 9.33 -1.52
C GLY A 514 -31.46 10.02 -2.38
N GLY A 515 -32.43 9.27 -2.91
CA GLY A 515 -33.50 9.81 -3.78
C GLY A 515 -33.05 10.20 -5.20
N ASN A 516 -31.82 9.88 -5.60
CA ASN A 516 -31.28 10.14 -6.93
C ASN A 516 -31.59 8.98 -7.90
N TYR A 517 -32.87 8.83 -8.23
CA TYR A 517 -33.32 7.74 -9.11
C TYR A 517 -32.70 7.79 -10.52
N ILE A 518 -32.44 8.99 -11.06
CA ILE A 518 -31.79 9.15 -12.37
C ILE A 518 -30.34 8.65 -12.34
N GLY A 519 -29.60 8.98 -11.28
CA GLY A 519 -28.24 8.48 -11.04
C GLY A 519 -28.20 6.96 -10.96
N ALA A 520 -29.10 6.37 -10.17
CA ALA A 520 -29.25 4.93 -10.03
C ALA A 520 -29.49 4.24 -11.38
N SER A 521 -30.43 4.76 -12.18
CA SER A 521 -30.77 4.23 -13.50
C SER A 521 -29.59 4.33 -14.49
N LYS A 522 -28.83 5.44 -14.47
CA LYS A 522 -27.60 5.58 -15.27
C LYS A 522 -26.53 4.57 -14.87
N ARG A 523 -26.29 4.37 -13.56
CA ARG A 523 -25.30 3.39 -13.08
C ARG A 523 -25.69 1.97 -13.45
N LEU A 524 -26.96 1.61 -13.31
CA LEU A 524 -27.47 0.29 -13.71
C LEU A 524 -27.37 0.05 -15.22
N LEU A 525 -27.67 1.06 -16.04
CA LEU A 525 -27.50 0.98 -17.50
C LEU A 525 -26.03 0.81 -17.88
N ASN A 526 -25.14 1.64 -17.31
CA ASN A 526 -23.71 1.54 -17.54
C ASN A 526 -23.17 0.17 -17.12
N TYR A 527 -23.61 -0.32 -15.96
CA TYR A 527 -23.27 -1.66 -15.47
C TYR A 527 -23.74 -2.76 -16.43
N ALA A 528 -24.98 -2.71 -16.91
CA ALA A 528 -25.54 -3.69 -17.84
C ALA A 528 -24.84 -3.68 -19.22
N SER A 529 -24.35 -2.51 -19.65
CA SER A 529 -23.67 -2.32 -20.94
C SER A 529 -22.16 -2.63 -20.94
N CYS A 530 -21.54 -2.77 -19.77
CA CYS A 530 -20.08 -2.90 -19.65
C CYS A 530 -19.56 -4.26 -20.13
N ALA A 531 -18.46 -4.29 -20.89
CA ALA A 531 -17.89 -5.54 -21.42
C ALA A 531 -17.54 -6.57 -20.33
N ALA A 532 -17.11 -6.11 -19.15
CA ALA A 532 -16.80 -6.96 -18.00
C ALA A 532 -18.05 -7.64 -17.38
N SER A 533 -19.23 -7.00 -17.44
CA SER A 533 -20.50 -7.63 -17.03
C SER A 533 -21.09 -8.52 -18.12
N ASN A 534 -20.77 -8.26 -19.40
CA ASN A 534 -21.15 -9.11 -20.54
C ASN A 534 -20.53 -10.51 -20.47
N GLU A 535 -19.34 -10.64 -19.87
CA GLU A 535 -18.63 -11.91 -19.78
C GLU A 535 -18.96 -12.72 -18.52
N SER A 536 -19.39 -12.07 -17.43
CA SER A 536 -19.55 -12.69 -16.10
C SER A 536 -20.99 -12.83 -15.61
N GLU A 537 -21.92 -11.97 -16.04
CA GLU A 537 -23.31 -12.00 -15.57
C GLU A 537 -24.26 -12.80 -16.48
N ILE A 538 -25.18 -13.50 -15.83
CA ILE A 538 -26.31 -14.20 -16.47
C ILE A 538 -27.31 -13.15 -17.01
N ILE A 539 -27.90 -13.41 -18.19
CA ILE A 539 -28.93 -12.56 -18.83
C ILE A 539 -30.07 -12.16 -17.87
N GLU A 540 -30.45 -13.03 -16.94
CA GLU A 540 -31.51 -12.75 -15.96
C GLU A 540 -31.15 -11.63 -14.97
N SER A 541 -29.89 -11.61 -14.50
CA SER A 541 -29.36 -10.56 -13.63
C SER A 541 -29.45 -9.21 -14.36
N LYS A 542 -29.03 -9.18 -15.62
CA LYS A 542 -29.10 -7.98 -16.47
C LYS A 542 -30.52 -7.51 -16.73
N LYS A 543 -31.44 -8.43 -17.01
CA LYS A 543 -32.87 -8.11 -17.15
C LYS A 543 -33.40 -7.46 -15.87
N LEU A 544 -33.03 -7.99 -14.71
CA LEU A 544 -33.41 -7.42 -13.41
C LEU A 544 -32.82 -6.03 -13.21
N HIS A 545 -31.52 -5.83 -13.47
CA HIS A 545 -30.87 -4.52 -13.38
C HIS A 545 -31.52 -3.47 -14.29
N LEU A 546 -31.82 -3.82 -15.55
CA LEU A 546 -32.47 -2.92 -16.49
C LEU A 546 -33.93 -2.64 -16.13
N ASN A 547 -34.66 -3.63 -15.59
CA ASN A 547 -36.02 -3.41 -15.09
C ASN A 547 -36.02 -2.46 -13.89
N ILE A 548 -35.07 -2.62 -12.95
CA ILE A 548 -34.92 -1.70 -11.82
C ILE A 548 -34.54 -0.30 -12.34
N ALA A 549 -33.64 -0.20 -13.32
CA ALA A 549 -33.30 1.07 -13.95
C ALA A 549 -34.53 1.75 -14.58
N LYS A 550 -35.38 0.99 -15.28
CA LYS A 550 -36.63 1.49 -15.84
C LYS A 550 -37.59 1.97 -14.75
N LEU A 551 -37.76 1.21 -13.67
CA LEU A 551 -38.59 1.61 -12.53
C LEU A 551 -38.08 2.91 -11.87
N GLY A 552 -36.76 3.04 -11.70
CA GLY A 552 -36.14 4.27 -11.20
C GLY A 552 -36.45 5.49 -12.08
N LEU A 553 -36.37 5.35 -13.40
CA LEU A 553 -36.72 6.43 -14.34
C LEU A 553 -38.21 6.77 -14.31
N LEU A 554 -39.10 5.78 -14.15
CA LEU A 554 -40.54 6.02 -14.03
C LEU A 554 -40.90 6.81 -12.77
N VAL A 555 -40.21 6.53 -11.66
CA VAL A 555 -40.35 7.33 -10.43
C VAL A 555 -39.84 8.76 -10.66
N ALA A 556 -38.68 8.91 -11.30
CA ALA A 556 -38.11 10.23 -11.61
C ALA A 556 -39.00 11.07 -12.54
N SER A 557 -39.60 10.45 -13.56
CA SER A 557 -40.50 11.13 -14.51
C SER A 557 -41.80 11.57 -13.87
N SER A 558 -42.32 10.83 -12.89
CA SER A 558 -43.49 11.22 -12.09
C SER A 558 -43.22 12.42 -11.16
N THR A 559 -41.95 12.68 -10.82
CA THR A 559 -41.54 13.71 -9.84
C THR A 559 -41.09 15.03 -10.48
N SER A 560 -41.50 15.30 -11.73
CA SER A 560 -41.26 16.56 -12.47
C SER A 560 -39.82 16.87 -12.92
N GLN A 561 -38.92 15.88 -12.96
CA GLN A 561 -37.57 16.03 -13.55
C GLN A 561 -37.53 15.58 -15.04
N SER A 562 -38.50 16.01 -15.85
CA SER A 562 -38.48 15.78 -17.29
C SER A 562 -37.41 16.67 -17.95
N SER A 563 -36.29 16.05 -18.29
CA SER A 563 -35.27 16.63 -19.16
C SER A 563 -35.01 15.67 -20.32
N ALA A 564 -34.58 16.18 -21.49
CA ALA A 564 -34.26 15.36 -22.67
C ALA A 564 -33.27 14.20 -22.39
N ASN A 565 -32.50 14.30 -21.31
CA ASN A 565 -31.61 13.24 -20.85
C ASN A 565 -32.34 12.02 -20.24
N VAL A 566 -33.57 12.16 -19.75
CA VAL A 566 -34.36 11.04 -19.20
C VAL A 566 -34.95 10.19 -20.32
N GLU A 567 -35.45 10.83 -21.37
CA GLU A 567 -36.02 10.16 -22.55
C GLU A 567 -34.96 9.30 -23.26
N THR A 568 -33.78 9.86 -23.54
CA THR A 568 -32.65 9.09 -24.12
C THR A 568 -32.20 7.89 -23.27
N LEU A 569 -32.24 8.01 -21.94
CA LEU A 569 -31.89 6.90 -21.05
C LEU A 569 -32.96 5.81 -21.07
N GLN A 570 -34.23 6.22 -21.09
CA GLN A 570 -35.36 5.30 -21.18
C GLN A 570 -35.31 4.50 -22.49
N GLU A 571 -35.05 5.17 -23.62
CA GLU A 571 -34.88 4.54 -24.93
C GLU A 571 -33.74 3.51 -24.95
N ASN A 572 -32.59 3.84 -24.34
CA ASN A 572 -31.46 2.91 -24.24
C ASN A 572 -31.78 1.68 -23.37
N ILE A 573 -32.52 1.87 -22.27
CA ILE A 573 -32.96 0.76 -21.41
C ILE A 573 -33.97 -0.12 -22.15
N ASP A 574 -34.95 0.49 -22.82
CA ASP A 574 -35.99 -0.22 -23.56
C ASP A 574 -35.41 -1.01 -24.74
N SER A 575 -34.42 -0.44 -25.44
CA SER A 575 -33.68 -1.13 -26.50
C SER A 575 -32.96 -2.38 -25.97
N ASN A 576 -32.24 -2.25 -24.85
CA ASN A 576 -31.53 -3.38 -24.24
C ASN A 576 -32.49 -4.45 -23.70
N LEU A 577 -33.64 -4.06 -23.15
CA LEU A 577 -34.68 -4.99 -22.71
C LEU A 577 -35.30 -5.75 -23.87
N ALA A 578 -35.58 -5.08 -25.00
CA ALA A 578 -36.10 -5.71 -26.21
C ALA A 578 -35.13 -6.77 -26.75
N LEU A 579 -33.82 -6.47 -26.79
CA LEU A 579 -32.78 -7.42 -27.20
C LEU A 579 -32.76 -8.66 -26.30
N ILE A 580 -32.81 -8.47 -24.96
CA ILE A 580 -32.81 -9.58 -24.00
C ILE A 580 -34.07 -10.45 -24.13
N GLN A 581 -35.24 -9.82 -24.30
CA GLN A 581 -36.50 -10.56 -24.49
C GLN A 581 -36.48 -11.40 -25.76
N TYR A 582 -35.98 -10.82 -26.86
CA TYR A 582 -35.86 -11.53 -28.12
C TYR A 582 -34.85 -12.70 -28.01
N GLN A 583 -33.70 -12.47 -27.40
CA GLN A 583 -32.70 -13.52 -27.18
C GLN A 583 -33.28 -14.72 -26.40
N LYS A 584 -34.09 -14.46 -25.36
CA LYS A 584 -34.78 -15.53 -24.61
C LYS A 584 -35.79 -16.29 -25.49
N LYS A 585 -36.59 -15.58 -26.29
CA LYS A 585 -37.53 -16.19 -27.23
C LYS A 585 -36.80 -17.07 -28.25
N LEU A 586 -35.67 -16.60 -28.78
CA LEU A 586 -34.84 -17.36 -29.71
C LEU A 586 -34.26 -18.62 -29.04
N GLU A 587 -33.80 -18.52 -27.79
CA GLU A 587 -33.34 -19.67 -27.00
C GLU A 587 -34.44 -20.73 -26.83
N GLU A 588 -35.68 -20.32 -26.56
CA GLU A 588 -36.84 -21.21 -26.44
C GLU A 588 -37.14 -21.93 -27.76
N VAL A 589 -37.13 -21.21 -28.88
CA VAL A 589 -37.36 -21.80 -30.21
C VAL A 589 -36.28 -22.84 -30.52
N LEU A 590 -35.00 -22.53 -30.29
CA LEU A 590 -33.88 -23.43 -30.56
C LEU A 590 -33.87 -24.66 -29.64
N LYS A 591 -34.29 -24.50 -28.37
CA LYS A 591 -34.49 -25.64 -27.45
C LYS A 591 -35.60 -26.57 -27.95
N LEU A 592 -36.73 -26.02 -28.38
CA LEU A 592 -37.83 -26.82 -28.91
C LEU A 592 -37.42 -27.58 -30.17
N GLU A 593 -36.65 -26.97 -31.06
CA GLU A 593 -36.22 -27.63 -32.29
C GLU A 593 -35.11 -28.66 -32.09
N SER A 594 -34.15 -28.39 -31.22
CA SER A 594 -33.16 -29.41 -30.83
C SER A 594 -33.84 -30.63 -30.17
N LEU A 595 -34.91 -30.43 -29.40
CA LEU A 595 -35.73 -31.53 -28.85
C LEU A 595 -36.49 -32.31 -29.93
N VAL A 596 -37.04 -31.64 -30.95
CA VAL A 596 -37.73 -32.28 -32.09
C VAL A 596 -36.73 -33.04 -32.98
N ARG A 597 -35.47 -32.61 -33.08
CA ARG A 597 -34.43 -33.28 -33.88
C ARG A 597 -33.76 -34.45 -33.16
N LYS A 598 -33.73 -34.46 -31.83
CA LYS A 598 -33.26 -35.60 -31.00
C LYS A 598 -33.96 -36.92 -31.29
N THR A 599 -35.16 -36.90 -31.87
CA THR A 599 -35.87 -38.14 -32.23
C THR A 599 -35.44 -38.71 -33.58
N ASN A 600 -34.72 -37.94 -34.42
CA ASN A 600 -34.47 -38.32 -35.82
C ASN A 600 -32.98 -38.51 -36.17
N GLU A 601 -32.03 -37.73 -35.61
CA GLU A 601 -30.59 -37.93 -35.82
C GLU A 601 -29.79 -37.46 -34.58
N GLY A 602 -28.84 -38.28 -34.11
CA GLY A 602 -28.20 -38.18 -32.79
C GLY A 602 -27.17 -37.05 -32.58
N ASP A 603 -27.25 -35.91 -33.27
CA ASP A 603 -26.32 -34.78 -33.08
C ASP A 603 -26.98 -33.61 -32.33
N ASP A 604 -26.40 -33.25 -31.18
CA ASP A 604 -26.84 -32.18 -30.27
C ASP A 604 -26.37 -30.76 -30.72
N GLU A 605 -25.99 -30.60 -31.99
CA GLU A 605 -25.34 -29.40 -32.51
C GLU A 605 -26.27 -28.53 -33.37
N ILE A 606 -26.24 -27.21 -33.08
CA ILE A 606 -26.93 -26.19 -33.88
C ILE A 606 -26.27 -26.15 -35.26
N ARG A 607 -27.01 -26.57 -36.30
CA ARG A 607 -26.51 -26.61 -37.69
C ARG A 607 -26.78 -25.25 -38.39
N PRO A 608 -25.77 -24.66 -39.05
CA PRO A 608 -25.98 -23.52 -39.94
C PRO A 608 -26.90 -23.87 -41.13
N VAL A 609 -27.48 -22.86 -41.78
CA VAL A 609 -28.31 -23.04 -42.99
C VAL A 609 -27.48 -23.67 -44.12
N SER A 610 -28.12 -24.53 -44.93
CA SER A 610 -27.42 -25.38 -45.91
C SER A 610 -26.52 -24.62 -46.90
N TYR A 611 -26.87 -23.40 -47.34
CA TYR A 611 -26.02 -22.66 -48.28
C TYR A 611 -24.68 -22.22 -47.69
N ILE A 612 -24.59 -22.04 -46.37
CA ILE A 612 -23.34 -21.70 -45.68
C ILE A 612 -22.36 -22.88 -45.77
N ILE A 613 -22.90 -24.09 -45.61
CA ILE A 613 -22.15 -25.36 -45.67
C ILE A 613 -21.78 -25.68 -47.13
N ASP A 614 -22.74 -25.55 -48.05
CA ASP A 614 -22.58 -25.86 -49.47
C ASP A 614 -21.56 -24.92 -50.15
N ASP A 615 -21.58 -23.63 -49.82
CA ASP A 615 -20.67 -22.61 -50.38
C ASP A 615 -19.40 -22.37 -49.53
N LYS A 616 -19.15 -23.21 -48.51
CA LYS A 616 -17.94 -23.18 -47.66
C LYS A 616 -17.66 -21.82 -46.98
N MET A 617 -18.69 -21.18 -46.45
CA MET A 617 -18.59 -19.90 -45.72
C MET A 617 -18.15 -20.12 -44.26
N ASN A 618 -16.89 -20.51 -44.09
CA ASN A 618 -16.33 -20.95 -42.81
C ASN A 618 -16.31 -19.83 -41.73
N ASN A 619 -16.20 -18.56 -42.11
CA ASN A 619 -16.14 -17.46 -41.14
C ASN A 619 -17.53 -17.12 -40.58
N LEU A 620 -18.57 -17.14 -41.41
CA LEU A 620 -19.96 -17.02 -40.97
C LEU A 620 -20.37 -18.22 -40.09
N GLU A 621 -20.00 -19.43 -40.50
CA GLU A 621 -20.24 -20.64 -39.70
C GLU A 621 -19.60 -20.53 -38.30
N SER A 622 -18.33 -20.12 -38.23
CA SER A 622 -17.64 -19.96 -36.95
C SER A 622 -18.23 -18.85 -36.07
N GLN A 623 -18.76 -17.75 -36.64
CA GLN A 623 -19.51 -16.74 -35.90
C GLN A 623 -20.83 -17.27 -35.31
N VAL A 624 -21.57 -18.08 -36.07
CA VAL A 624 -22.82 -18.71 -35.60
C VAL A 624 -22.52 -19.68 -34.45
N LEU A 625 -21.48 -20.50 -34.58
CA LEU A 625 -21.05 -21.42 -33.53
C LEU A 625 -20.56 -20.69 -32.28
N ALA A 626 -19.82 -19.59 -32.43
CA ALA A 626 -19.40 -18.74 -31.30
C ALA A 626 -20.60 -18.09 -30.59
N SER A 627 -21.56 -17.56 -31.34
CA SER A 627 -22.79 -16.95 -30.81
C SER A 627 -23.68 -18.00 -30.12
N SER A 628 -23.76 -19.21 -30.67
CA SER A 628 -24.44 -20.36 -30.08
C SER A 628 -23.81 -20.78 -28.74
N LYS A 629 -22.47 -20.82 -28.64
CA LYS A 629 -21.77 -21.07 -27.37
C LYS A 629 -22.07 -19.98 -26.33
N LYS A 630 -22.12 -18.70 -26.74
CA LYS A 630 -22.52 -17.60 -25.84
C LYS A 630 -23.97 -17.74 -25.36
N LEU A 631 -24.88 -18.14 -26.24
CA LEU A 631 -26.28 -18.39 -25.91
C LEU A 631 -26.43 -19.54 -24.88
N LYS A 632 -25.74 -20.66 -25.09
CA LYS A 632 -25.72 -21.80 -24.15
C LYS A 632 -25.22 -21.39 -22.76
N ASN A 633 -24.26 -20.47 -22.70
CA ASN A 633 -23.70 -19.94 -21.46
C ASN A 633 -24.53 -18.78 -20.85
N GLN A 634 -25.74 -18.50 -21.37
CA GLN A 634 -26.62 -17.42 -20.93
C GLN A 634 -25.94 -16.04 -20.90
N LYS A 635 -25.07 -15.76 -21.87
CA LYS A 635 -24.43 -14.45 -22.06
C LYS A 635 -25.22 -13.60 -23.06
N GLN A 636 -25.26 -12.29 -22.84
CA GLN A 636 -25.93 -11.36 -23.75
C GLN A 636 -25.25 -11.33 -25.12
N LEU A 637 -26.04 -11.46 -26.18
CA LEU A 637 -25.60 -11.35 -27.57
C LEU A 637 -25.76 -9.91 -28.07
N SER A 638 -24.89 -9.48 -28.98
CA SER A 638 -25.08 -8.22 -29.71
C SER A 638 -26.25 -8.33 -30.70
N LEU A 639 -26.80 -7.20 -31.15
CA LEU A 639 -27.86 -7.21 -32.17
C LEU A 639 -27.43 -7.98 -33.43
N LEU A 640 -26.20 -7.79 -33.91
CA LEU A 640 -25.68 -8.50 -35.08
C LEU A 640 -25.51 -10.00 -34.83
N GLU A 641 -25.05 -10.40 -33.64
CA GLU A 641 -24.96 -11.81 -33.25
C GLU A 641 -26.35 -12.46 -33.18
N ILE A 642 -27.35 -11.74 -32.64
CA ILE A 642 -28.75 -12.18 -32.62
C ILE A 642 -29.29 -12.32 -34.05
N VAL A 643 -29.05 -11.34 -34.93
CA VAL A 643 -29.46 -11.40 -36.34
C VAL A 643 -28.83 -12.60 -37.03
N ASN A 644 -27.52 -12.80 -36.85
CA ASN A 644 -26.82 -13.93 -37.44
C ASN A 644 -27.37 -15.26 -36.91
N LEU A 645 -27.58 -15.39 -35.60
CA LEU A 645 -28.12 -16.62 -35.03
C LEU A 645 -29.57 -16.88 -35.48
N ALA A 646 -30.40 -15.84 -35.60
CA ALA A 646 -31.78 -15.97 -36.05
C ALA A 646 -31.94 -16.26 -37.56
N THR A 647 -30.98 -15.82 -38.39
CA THR A 647 -31.09 -15.91 -39.86
C THR A 647 -30.20 -16.97 -40.50
N LEU A 648 -29.11 -17.36 -39.84
CA LEU A 648 -28.11 -18.30 -40.36
C LEU A 648 -28.18 -19.69 -39.69
N VAL A 649 -29.09 -19.90 -38.74
CA VAL A 649 -29.37 -21.22 -38.17
C VAL A 649 -30.55 -21.85 -38.93
N ASP A 650 -30.50 -23.16 -39.15
CA ASP A 650 -31.61 -23.88 -39.77
C ASP A 650 -32.73 -24.14 -38.74
N ILE A 651 -33.75 -23.27 -38.76
CA ILE A 651 -34.88 -23.26 -37.80
C ILE A 651 -36.15 -23.93 -38.38
N GLY A 652 -35.99 -24.95 -39.21
CA GLY A 652 -37.09 -25.81 -39.68
C GLY A 652 -38.33 -25.08 -40.20
N GLU A 653 -39.52 -25.49 -39.76
CA GLU A 653 -40.81 -24.90 -40.17
C GLU A 653 -41.12 -23.56 -39.49
N LYS A 654 -40.43 -23.22 -38.38
CA LYS A 654 -40.68 -21.99 -37.62
C LYS A 654 -39.88 -20.79 -38.11
N PHE A 655 -39.08 -20.94 -39.17
CA PHE A 655 -38.26 -19.85 -39.70
C PHE A 655 -39.11 -18.60 -40.03
N VAL A 656 -40.32 -18.75 -40.58
CA VAL A 656 -41.20 -17.61 -40.89
C VAL A 656 -41.52 -16.78 -39.64
N ASP A 657 -41.78 -17.43 -38.50
CA ASP A 657 -42.05 -16.75 -37.22
C ASP A 657 -40.82 -15.99 -36.73
N VAL A 658 -39.65 -16.65 -36.73
CA VAL A 658 -38.39 -16.06 -36.26
C VAL A 658 -37.99 -14.84 -37.10
N PHE A 659 -38.14 -14.91 -38.43
CA PHE A 659 -37.85 -13.78 -39.31
C PHE A 659 -38.85 -12.63 -39.13
N CYS A 660 -40.15 -12.93 -38.94
CA CYS A 660 -41.14 -11.90 -38.64
C CYS A 660 -40.82 -11.22 -37.29
N ASP A 661 -40.48 -11.99 -36.26
CA ASP A 661 -40.12 -11.47 -34.95
C ASP A 661 -38.85 -10.60 -35.00
N MET A 662 -37.84 -10.98 -35.80
CA MET A 662 -36.65 -10.14 -36.05
C MET A 662 -37.00 -8.82 -36.70
N LEU A 663 -37.88 -8.82 -37.71
CA LEU A 663 -38.31 -7.60 -38.39
C LEU A 663 -39.11 -6.69 -37.45
N ILE A 664 -39.95 -7.27 -36.60
CA ILE A 664 -40.66 -6.55 -35.54
C ILE A 664 -39.67 -5.96 -34.54
N LEU A 665 -38.64 -6.70 -34.12
CA LEU A 665 -37.58 -6.19 -33.24
C LEU A 665 -36.85 -5.01 -33.87
N VAL A 666 -36.37 -5.14 -35.11
CA VAL A 666 -35.65 -4.07 -35.82
C VAL A 666 -36.54 -2.84 -36.00
N SER A 667 -37.82 -3.03 -36.33
CA SER A 667 -38.80 -1.94 -36.42
C SER A 667 -39.06 -1.27 -35.07
N SER A 668 -39.17 -2.04 -33.99
CA SER A 668 -39.31 -1.50 -32.64
C SER A 668 -38.09 -0.66 -32.24
N LEU A 669 -36.87 -1.13 -32.53
CA LEU A 669 -35.64 -0.39 -32.29
C LEU A 669 -35.59 0.90 -33.11
N LYS A 670 -36.03 0.88 -34.39
CA LYS A 670 -36.13 2.08 -35.23
C LYS A 670 -37.15 3.09 -34.70
N SER A 671 -38.29 2.62 -34.19
CA SER A 671 -39.28 3.50 -33.59
C SER A 671 -38.72 4.20 -32.36
N ILE A 672 -38.01 3.44 -31.51
CA ILE A 672 -37.35 3.94 -30.30
C ILE A 672 -36.27 4.98 -30.65
N THR A 673 -35.42 4.74 -31.66
CA THR A 673 -34.37 5.68 -32.06
C THR A 673 -34.86 6.91 -32.83
N SER A 674 -36.10 6.90 -33.33
CA SER A 674 -36.67 8.01 -34.11
C SER A 674 -37.19 9.18 -33.26
N HIS A 675 -37.41 8.96 -31.96
CA HIS A 675 -38.02 9.96 -31.08
C HIS A 675 -37.04 11.03 -30.56
N VAL A 676 -35.73 10.78 -30.57
CA VAL A 676 -34.70 11.77 -30.18
C VAL A 676 -33.86 12.21 -31.39
N LEU A 677 -34.30 13.28 -32.04
CA LEU A 677 -33.52 13.98 -33.05
C LEU A 677 -32.27 14.60 -32.40
N VAL A 678 -31.08 14.19 -32.87
CA VAL A 678 -29.93 15.03 -33.31
C VAL A 678 -28.57 14.29 -33.27
N LYS A 679 -28.40 13.11 -32.64
CA LYS A 679 -27.06 12.46 -32.55
C LYS A 679 -26.85 11.08 -33.20
N SER A 680 -27.86 10.40 -33.73
CA SER A 680 -27.71 9.01 -34.19
C SER A 680 -28.14 8.77 -35.65
N VAL A 681 -27.74 9.67 -36.56
CA VAL A 681 -27.91 9.42 -38.01
C VAL A 681 -27.16 8.14 -38.45
N SER A 682 -26.11 7.72 -37.73
CA SER A 682 -25.41 6.46 -37.97
C SER A 682 -26.25 5.23 -37.57
N LEU A 683 -26.87 5.24 -36.39
CA LEU A 683 -27.57 4.07 -35.85
C LEU A 683 -28.83 3.71 -36.66
N ASN A 684 -29.56 4.71 -37.15
CA ASN A 684 -30.70 4.46 -38.04
C ASN A 684 -30.25 3.87 -39.39
N LYS A 685 -29.08 4.27 -39.90
CA LYS A 685 -28.49 3.65 -41.09
C LYS A 685 -28.06 2.21 -40.83
N GLU A 686 -27.43 1.93 -39.69
CA GLU A 686 -27.07 0.56 -39.27
C GLU A 686 -28.31 -0.33 -39.16
N LEU A 687 -29.41 0.15 -38.56
CA LEU A 687 -30.67 -0.58 -38.48
C LEU A 687 -31.34 -0.77 -39.85
N ASP A 688 -31.19 0.17 -40.79
CA ASP A 688 -31.62 -0.01 -42.18
C ASP A 688 -30.83 -1.12 -42.88
N ILE A 689 -29.51 -1.17 -42.68
CA ILE A 689 -28.64 -2.22 -43.24
C ILE A 689 -29.01 -3.59 -42.64
N ILE A 690 -29.25 -3.66 -41.33
CA ILE A 690 -29.66 -4.89 -40.65
C ILE A 690 -31.03 -5.37 -41.17
N GLU A 691 -32.00 -4.47 -41.36
CA GLU A 691 -33.29 -4.85 -41.95
C GLU A 691 -33.11 -5.45 -43.35
N ASN A 692 -32.28 -4.82 -44.19
CA ASN A 692 -31.98 -5.34 -45.53
C ASN A 692 -31.29 -6.71 -45.47
N LEU A 693 -30.39 -6.92 -44.51
CA LEU A 693 -29.73 -8.21 -44.29
C LEU A 693 -30.73 -9.32 -43.92
N VAL A 694 -31.69 -9.03 -43.03
CA VAL A 694 -32.75 -9.98 -42.64
C VAL A 694 -33.61 -10.33 -43.85
N TRP A 695 -34.04 -9.33 -44.63
CA TRP A 695 -34.81 -9.56 -45.86
C TRP A 695 -34.05 -10.36 -46.92
N LYS A 696 -32.75 -10.06 -47.11
CA LYS A 696 -31.87 -10.79 -48.04
C LYS A 696 -31.82 -12.27 -47.68
N ARG A 697 -31.54 -12.59 -46.41
CA ARG A 697 -31.42 -13.98 -45.94
C ARG A 697 -32.74 -14.73 -45.95
N LEU A 698 -33.86 -14.05 -45.69
CA LEU A 698 -35.20 -14.64 -45.82
C LEU A 698 -35.47 -15.09 -47.25
N LEU A 699 -35.17 -14.24 -48.24
CA LEU A 699 -35.38 -14.56 -49.65
C LEU A 699 -34.47 -15.71 -50.11
N LEU A 700 -33.22 -15.74 -49.65
CA LEU A 700 -32.30 -16.85 -49.90
C LEU A 700 -32.85 -18.17 -49.34
N GLN A 701 -33.31 -18.19 -48.09
CA GLN A 701 -33.86 -19.39 -47.46
C GLN A 701 -35.15 -19.86 -48.14
N LEU A 702 -36.03 -18.94 -48.56
CA LEU A 702 -37.21 -19.26 -49.34
C LEU A 702 -36.86 -19.86 -50.71
N ALA A 703 -35.86 -19.33 -51.41
CA ALA A 703 -35.41 -19.86 -52.69
C ALA A 703 -34.76 -21.25 -52.55
N LEU A 704 -34.04 -21.50 -51.45
CA LEU A 704 -33.46 -22.81 -51.14
C LEU A 704 -34.55 -23.85 -50.82
N ASN A 705 -35.55 -23.48 -50.02
CA ASN A 705 -36.69 -24.34 -49.72
C ASN A 705 -37.51 -24.66 -50.97
N GLU A 706 -37.69 -23.67 -51.86
CA GLU A 706 -38.32 -23.87 -53.18
C GLU A 706 -37.55 -24.90 -54.03
N LYS A 707 -36.21 -24.82 -54.08
CA LYS A 707 -35.37 -25.80 -54.80
C LYS A 707 -35.48 -27.21 -54.18
N LYS A 708 -35.45 -27.33 -52.85
CA LYS A 708 -35.58 -28.64 -52.16
C LYS A 708 -36.94 -29.28 -52.39
N MET A 709 -38.03 -28.52 -52.34
CA MET A 709 -39.38 -29.06 -52.54
C MET A 709 -39.69 -29.39 -54.01
N LYS A 710 -39.19 -28.61 -54.97
CA LYS A 710 -39.30 -28.96 -56.40
C LYS A 710 -38.58 -30.25 -56.76
N GLN A 711 -37.56 -30.66 -56.01
CA GLN A 711 -36.88 -31.95 -56.19
C GLN A 711 -37.64 -33.14 -55.59
N GLN A 712 -38.57 -32.91 -54.66
CA GLN A 712 -39.30 -33.95 -53.93
C GLN A 712 -40.72 -34.18 -54.46
N ASP A 713 -41.44 -33.14 -54.91
CA ASP A 713 -42.78 -33.29 -55.49
C ASP A 713 -43.18 -32.10 -56.38
N HIS A 714 -43.57 -32.33 -57.63
CA HIS A 714 -43.95 -31.28 -58.59
C HIS A 714 -45.41 -30.81 -58.45
N SER A 715 -46.20 -31.40 -57.54
CA SER A 715 -47.64 -31.16 -57.41
C SER A 715 -48.03 -30.12 -56.34
N ILE A 716 -47.06 -29.58 -55.59
CA ILE A 716 -47.28 -28.66 -54.46
C ILE A 716 -47.35 -27.19 -54.95
N PRO A 717 -48.34 -26.38 -54.52
CA PRO A 717 -48.39 -24.94 -54.83
C PRO A 717 -47.14 -24.22 -54.33
N ASP A 718 -46.64 -23.28 -55.13
CA ASP A 718 -45.38 -22.55 -54.93
C ASP A 718 -45.16 -22.14 -53.45
N PRO A 719 -44.34 -22.89 -52.68
CA PRO A 719 -44.22 -22.71 -51.23
C PRO A 719 -43.64 -21.34 -50.87
N ARG A 720 -42.91 -20.73 -51.81
CA ARG A 720 -42.40 -19.37 -51.69
C ARG A 720 -43.53 -18.33 -51.63
N LYS A 721 -44.60 -18.50 -52.41
CA LYS A 721 -45.77 -17.60 -52.41
C LYS A 721 -46.60 -17.73 -51.12
N ILE A 722 -46.75 -18.95 -50.61
CA ILE A 722 -47.50 -19.22 -49.38
C ILE A 722 -46.81 -18.56 -48.19
N ASN A 723 -45.50 -18.75 -48.06
CA ASN A 723 -44.72 -18.15 -46.97
C ASN A 723 -44.68 -16.62 -47.08
N LEU A 724 -44.52 -16.06 -48.29
CA LEU A 724 -44.58 -14.60 -48.48
C LEU A 724 -45.94 -14.01 -48.10
N TYR A 725 -47.04 -14.69 -48.44
CA TYR A 725 -48.39 -14.28 -48.03
C TYR A 725 -48.57 -14.34 -46.50
N GLU A 726 -48.01 -15.36 -45.84
CA GLU A 726 -48.05 -15.46 -44.38
C GLU A 726 -47.24 -14.35 -43.69
N ILE A 727 -46.08 -13.99 -44.25
CA ILE A 727 -45.25 -12.87 -43.78
C ILE A 727 -46.01 -11.54 -43.95
N GLU A 728 -46.60 -11.29 -45.13
CA GLU A 728 -47.40 -10.08 -45.36
C GLU A 728 -48.60 -10.00 -44.41
N ARG A 729 -49.23 -11.14 -44.11
CA ARG A 729 -50.33 -11.21 -43.15
C ARG A 729 -49.88 -10.86 -41.74
N LYS A 730 -48.73 -11.37 -41.28
CA LYS A 730 -48.18 -11.12 -39.93
C LYS A 730 -47.63 -9.70 -39.77
N LEU A 731 -47.13 -9.09 -40.84
CA LEU A 731 -46.55 -7.74 -40.84
C LEU A 731 -47.55 -6.64 -41.23
N LYS A 732 -48.81 -6.99 -41.54
CA LYS A 732 -49.82 -6.05 -42.03
C LYS A 732 -50.05 -4.85 -41.10
N ASP A 733 -49.95 -5.08 -39.80
CA ASP A 733 -50.24 -4.08 -38.76
C ASP A 733 -48.99 -3.28 -38.33
N THR A 734 -47.79 -3.65 -38.80
CA THR A 734 -46.51 -3.01 -38.42
C THR A 734 -45.99 -2.00 -39.45
N GLY A 735 -46.62 -1.91 -40.63
CA GLY A 735 -46.24 -0.98 -41.68
C GLY A 735 -44.92 -1.31 -42.41
N ILE A 736 -44.29 -2.45 -42.09
CA ILE A 736 -43.05 -2.92 -42.69
C ILE A 736 -43.33 -3.40 -44.12
N LYS A 737 -42.58 -2.90 -45.11
CA LYS A 737 -42.74 -3.28 -46.52
C LYS A 737 -41.40 -3.69 -47.12
N LEU A 738 -41.43 -4.80 -47.88
CA LEU A 738 -40.29 -5.28 -48.65
C LEU A 738 -39.88 -4.24 -49.71
N LYS A 739 -38.62 -3.79 -49.67
CA LYS A 739 -38.03 -2.89 -50.69
C LYS A 739 -36.95 -3.65 -51.47
N LEU A 740 -37.35 -4.34 -52.54
CA LEU A 740 -36.46 -5.16 -53.37
C LEU A 740 -35.27 -4.38 -53.97
N ALA A 741 -35.42 -3.08 -54.24
CA ALA A 741 -34.41 -2.26 -54.90
C ALA A 741 -33.17 -1.91 -54.05
N LYS A 742 -33.09 -2.32 -52.77
CA LYS A 742 -32.02 -1.95 -51.82
C LYS A 742 -31.43 -3.12 -51.03
N LEU A 743 -31.49 -4.34 -51.53
CA LEU A 743 -31.06 -5.54 -50.79
C LEU A 743 -29.55 -5.86 -50.91
N HIS A 744 -28.82 -5.20 -51.83
CA HIS A 744 -27.37 -5.33 -51.93
C HIS A 744 -26.69 -4.57 -50.81
N ILE A 745 -25.76 -5.25 -50.11
CA ILE A 745 -24.96 -4.64 -49.05
C ILE A 745 -23.56 -4.36 -49.60
N SER A 746 -23.06 -3.13 -49.38
CA SER A 746 -21.73 -2.68 -49.77
C SER A 746 -20.68 -2.88 -48.67
N GLU A 747 -19.40 -2.88 -49.03
CA GLU A 747 -18.28 -3.00 -48.09
C GLU A 747 -18.24 -1.83 -47.08
N GLN A 748 -18.67 -0.64 -47.49
CA GLN A 748 -18.78 0.54 -46.62
C GLN A 748 -19.92 0.43 -45.60
N GLU A 749 -20.99 -0.30 -45.93
CA GLU A 749 -22.09 -0.58 -45.01
C GLU A 749 -21.71 -1.67 -44.00
N LEU A 750 -20.92 -2.67 -44.41
CA LEU A 750 -20.41 -3.71 -43.51
C LEU A 750 -19.40 -3.16 -42.49
N SER A 751 -18.50 -2.26 -42.91
CA SER A 751 -17.58 -1.60 -41.98
C SER A 751 -18.32 -0.74 -40.96
N SER A 752 -19.46 -0.14 -41.33
CA SER A 752 -20.32 0.59 -40.38
C SER A 752 -20.96 -0.31 -39.32
N LEU A 753 -21.09 -1.61 -39.57
CA LEU A 753 -21.56 -2.61 -38.62
C LEU A 753 -20.43 -3.22 -37.75
N GLY A 754 -19.21 -2.70 -37.86
CA GLY A 754 -18.04 -3.21 -37.12
C GLY A 754 -17.45 -4.50 -37.69
N ILE A 755 -17.72 -4.80 -38.96
CA ILE A 755 -17.11 -5.93 -39.67
C ILE A 755 -15.88 -5.43 -40.44
N ASP A 756 -14.70 -5.64 -39.86
CA ASP A 756 -13.43 -5.16 -40.44
C ASP A 756 -12.58 -6.30 -41.05
N SER A 757 -12.91 -7.56 -40.78
CA SER A 757 -12.18 -8.69 -41.33
C SER A 757 -12.51 -8.87 -42.81
N ARG A 758 -11.51 -8.68 -43.67
CA ARG A 758 -11.64 -8.81 -45.13
C ARG A 758 -12.27 -10.12 -45.59
N GLU A 759 -11.97 -11.22 -44.89
CA GLU A 759 -12.49 -12.55 -45.18
C GLU A 759 -14.00 -12.66 -44.88
N LEU A 760 -14.46 -12.15 -43.73
CA LEU A 760 -15.88 -12.08 -43.40
C LEU A 760 -16.64 -11.13 -44.34
N CYS A 761 -16.06 -9.96 -44.68
CA CYS A 761 -16.67 -9.04 -45.65
C CYS A 761 -16.94 -9.72 -46.99
N ASN A 762 -15.99 -10.51 -47.48
CA ASN A 762 -16.15 -11.26 -48.73
C ASN A 762 -17.31 -12.27 -48.66
N GLU A 763 -17.52 -12.92 -47.51
CA GLU A 763 -18.64 -13.85 -47.31
C GLU A 763 -20.00 -13.13 -47.24
N TYR A 764 -20.09 -11.94 -46.63
CA TYR A 764 -21.33 -11.14 -46.69
C TYR A 764 -21.64 -10.64 -48.10
N ILE A 765 -20.61 -10.33 -48.88
CA ILE A 765 -20.75 -9.89 -50.28
C ILE A 765 -21.13 -11.08 -51.18
N SER A 766 -20.63 -12.29 -50.92
CA SER A 766 -21.00 -13.47 -51.71
C SER A 766 -22.48 -13.81 -51.57
N GLU A 767 -23.12 -13.53 -50.42
CA GLU A 767 -24.59 -13.62 -50.29
C GLU A 767 -25.35 -12.74 -51.31
N ASN A 768 -24.79 -11.60 -51.73
CA ASN A 768 -25.41 -10.78 -52.79
C ASN A 768 -25.44 -11.53 -54.13
N THR A 769 -24.33 -12.19 -54.47
CA THR A 769 -24.23 -12.98 -55.71
C THR A 769 -25.14 -14.21 -55.68
N LEU A 770 -25.30 -14.84 -54.52
CA LEU A 770 -26.26 -15.93 -54.32
C LEU A 770 -27.70 -15.46 -54.48
N LEU A 771 -28.03 -14.25 -54.00
CA LEU A 771 -29.35 -13.67 -54.16
C LEU A 771 -29.66 -13.40 -55.64
N GLU A 772 -28.70 -12.87 -56.40
CA GLU A 772 -28.85 -12.67 -57.85
C GLU A 772 -29.08 -14.00 -58.59
N GLN A 773 -28.33 -15.06 -58.25
CA GLN A 773 -28.50 -16.40 -58.82
C GLN A 773 -29.82 -17.08 -58.41
N ALA A 774 -30.28 -16.83 -57.18
CA ALA A 774 -31.58 -17.31 -56.71
C ALA A 774 -32.76 -16.57 -57.37
N ASN A 775 -32.53 -15.31 -57.77
CA ASN A 775 -33.52 -14.45 -58.40
C ASN A 775 -33.40 -14.37 -59.94
N SER A 776 -32.40 -15.00 -60.57
CA SER A 776 -32.29 -15.07 -62.04
C SER A 776 -33.40 -15.89 -62.71
N GLY A 777 -34.28 -16.53 -61.92
CA GLY A 777 -35.57 -17.07 -62.35
C GLY A 777 -36.75 -16.08 -62.28
N ILE A 778 -36.54 -14.84 -61.84
CA ILE A 778 -37.59 -13.87 -61.44
C ILE A 778 -37.70 -12.66 -62.40
N ILE A 779 -36.97 -12.62 -63.52
CA ILE A 779 -37.14 -11.52 -64.50
C ILE A 779 -38.53 -11.57 -65.20
N ALA A 780 -39.37 -12.59 -64.93
CA ALA A 780 -40.73 -12.68 -65.43
C ALA A 780 -41.83 -12.27 -64.41
N PHE A 781 -41.52 -11.50 -63.36
CA PHE A 781 -42.53 -10.94 -62.45
C PHE A 781 -42.32 -9.43 -62.24
N ASN A 782 -42.71 -8.67 -63.26
CA ASN A 782 -43.24 -7.32 -63.12
C ASN A 782 -44.70 -7.33 -63.56
#